data_AF-A0A8U0N664-F1
#
_entry.id   AF-A0A8U0N664-F1
#
_cell.length_a   1.000
_cell.length_b   1.000
_cell.length_c   1.000
_cell.angle_alpha   90.00
_cell.angle_beta   90.00
_cell.angle_gamma   90.00
#
_symmetry.space_group_name_H-M   'P 1'
#
loop_
_entity.id
_entity.type
_entity.pdbx_description
1 polymer ?
#
loop_
_entity_poly.entity_id
_entity_poly.type
_entity_poly.pdbx_seq_one_letter_code
_entity_poly.pdbx_strand_id
1 'polypeptide(L)'
;MPRAPRCRAVRALLRSRYREVLPLASFLRRLGPQGRRLVRRGDPAAFRALVAQCLVCVPWDARPPPVAPSFRQVSCLKELVARVVQRLCERGARNVLAFGFALLDGARGGPPLAFTTSVRSYLPNTVTETLRGSGAWGLLLRRVGDDVLAHLLTCCALYVLVAPSCAYQVCGPPLYDLCVPAAVARPLGSPGHSPGTWKDLRPTRQAWKSGARRRRQGRSGSSPPLAKRPRRSVTPEPEQGTHRPSNQAHRGDSKPHAVTPARVAAEAASWEGGPLGTRLSSTTAQPSQGPQGVPHQPAHPETKHFLYCSGGRERLRPSFLLSALPPSLTGARKLVETVFLGSGPQRAGASHRTRRLPARYWRMRPLFQELLGNHARCPYRALLRTHCPLRAQAPGEASSKQAHGGVGVCPLERPVAAPEENTDPRRLVRLLRQHSSPWQVYTFLRACLCRLVPPALWGSRHNQRRFLRNVKKFISLGKHAKLSPQELTWKMKVQDCAWLRGSPGACSVPAAEHRRREGVLARLLCWLMGTYVVELLRSFFYVTETTFQKNRLFFYRKSVWSPLQTLGVRQHCTSVRLRELSAAEVRRQHEARATLLTSRLRFLPKPGGLRPIVNMDYVAGARALCRDKKIQHLTSQVKTLFSVLNYERARRPRLLGASVLGMDDIHRAWHDFVLRVRAQDPAPRLYFVKVDVTGAYDALPQDRLAEVVANVLRPHENTYCLRRYAVVRRTAQGHVRRSFKRHVSTFTDLPPYMRQFVERLQETTSLRDSVVIEQSYSLNEASSGLFQLFLSLVYSHVIRIGGKSYLQCQGIPQGSVLSTLLCSLCYGDMERRLFPGIQQDGLLLRLVDDFLLITPHLKRAQAFLRTLVRGIPEYGCSANLQKTAVNFPVEDMALGSTAPLQLPAHCLFPWCGLLLDTQTLEVSCDYSSYARTSIRSSLTFSQGTRPGRSLRHKLFALLRLKCCALFLDLQVNSVRTVYANMYKIFLLQAYRFHACVLQFPFDQPVRKNPAFFLRIISDTASRCYSLLKARNTGMSLGAKGASGLFPSEAARWLCLQAFWLKLARHSGTYRCLLGALRAAQGHLCRQLPRATLAALEAAADPSLTADFKTILD
;
A
#
# COMPACT_ATOMS: atom_id res chain seq x y z
N MET A 1 0.27 12.38 -44.20
CA MET A 1 0.75 12.34 -42.80
C MET A 1 0.19 11.09 -42.12
N PRO A 2 0.99 10.31 -41.37
CA PRO A 2 0.43 9.24 -40.53
C PRO A 2 -0.48 9.85 -39.46
N ARG A 3 -1.67 9.27 -39.23
CA ARG A 3 -2.60 9.75 -38.19
C ARG A 3 -1.98 9.52 -36.81
N ALA A 4 -1.76 10.61 -36.06
CA ALA A 4 -1.20 10.54 -34.71
C ALA A 4 -2.10 9.69 -33.78
N PRO A 5 -1.53 8.82 -32.92
CA PRO A 5 -2.32 8.03 -32.00
C PRO A 5 -3.10 8.93 -31.04
N ARG A 6 -4.36 8.55 -30.76
CA ARG A 6 -5.31 9.39 -30.02
C ARG A 6 -4.86 9.60 -28.57
N CYS A 7 -4.37 8.55 -27.89
CA CYS A 7 -3.84 8.54 -26.51
C CYS A 7 -4.61 9.48 -25.56
N ARG A 8 -5.95 9.33 -25.51
CA ARG A 8 -6.87 10.32 -24.91
C ARG A 8 -6.55 10.56 -23.43
N ALA A 9 -6.29 9.52 -22.63
CA ALA A 9 -5.99 9.69 -21.22
C ALA A 9 -4.61 10.35 -20.98
N VAL A 10 -3.60 10.03 -21.80
CA VAL A 10 -2.28 10.68 -21.74
C VAL A 10 -2.40 12.18 -22.02
N ARG A 11 -3.10 12.58 -23.10
CA ARG A 11 -3.33 14.00 -23.40
C ARG A 11 -4.09 14.71 -22.28
N ALA A 12 -5.09 14.05 -21.68
CA ALA A 12 -5.84 14.58 -20.55
C ALA A 12 -5.04 14.61 -19.21
N LEU A 13 -4.04 13.75 -19.06
CA LEU A 13 -3.10 13.76 -17.93
C LEU A 13 -2.14 14.95 -18.04
N LEU A 14 -1.50 15.13 -19.20
CA LEU A 14 -0.55 16.22 -19.45
C LEU A 14 -1.22 17.60 -19.30
N ARG A 15 -2.42 17.78 -19.88
CA ARG A 15 -3.24 19.01 -19.74
C ARG A 15 -3.69 19.30 -18.30
N SER A 16 -3.53 18.37 -17.36
CA SER A 16 -3.81 18.58 -15.94
C SER A 16 -2.56 18.96 -15.11
N ARG A 17 -1.43 19.22 -15.77
CA ARG A 17 -0.11 19.48 -15.16
C ARG A 17 0.64 20.66 -15.78
N TYR A 18 0.51 20.87 -17.08
CA TYR A 18 1.20 21.92 -17.84
C TYR A 18 0.25 23.05 -18.23
N ARG A 19 0.79 24.26 -18.44
CA ARG A 19 0.03 25.44 -18.90
C ARG A 19 -0.53 25.19 -20.30
N GLU A 20 0.30 24.64 -21.18
CA GLU A 20 -0.04 24.34 -22.56
C GLU A 20 0.46 22.95 -22.96
N VAL A 21 -0.29 22.27 -23.83
CA VAL A 21 0.05 20.93 -24.38
C VAL A 21 -0.34 20.89 -25.85
N LEU A 22 0.65 21.03 -26.73
CA LEU A 22 0.46 21.23 -28.18
C LEU A 22 1.24 20.17 -28.99
N PRO A 23 0.76 19.77 -30.18
CA PRO A 23 1.58 19.02 -31.14
C PRO A 23 2.80 19.85 -31.58
N LEU A 24 3.94 19.21 -31.81
CA LEU A 24 5.20 19.88 -32.17
C LEU A 24 5.05 20.87 -33.34
N ALA A 25 4.40 20.47 -34.44
CA ALA A 25 4.10 21.34 -35.59
C ALA A 25 3.13 22.50 -35.33
N SER A 26 2.46 22.53 -34.17
CA SER A 26 1.58 23.65 -33.78
C SER A 26 2.23 24.57 -32.76
N PHE A 27 3.18 24.08 -31.97
CA PHE A 27 4.05 24.93 -31.16
C PHE A 27 5.01 25.71 -32.05
N LEU A 28 5.72 25.04 -32.97
CA LEU A 28 6.71 25.66 -33.86
C LEU A 28 6.11 26.70 -34.83
N ARG A 29 4.85 26.52 -35.26
CA ARG A 29 4.12 27.53 -36.06
C ARG A 29 3.84 28.85 -35.34
N ARG A 30 4.04 28.93 -34.02
CA ARG A 30 3.95 30.18 -33.24
C ARG A 30 5.30 30.88 -33.05
N LEU A 31 6.41 30.25 -33.45
CA LEU A 31 7.77 30.76 -33.22
C LEU A 31 8.49 31.19 -34.50
N GLY A 32 8.01 30.78 -35.67
CA GLY A 32 8.62 31.07 -36.97
C GLY A 32 7.71 31.92 -37.86
N PRO A 33 8.26 32.50 -38.94
CA PRO A 33 7.50 33.28 -39.91
C PRO A 33 6.40 32.44 -40.57
N GLN A 34 5.35 33.13 -41.02
CA GLN A 34 4.19 32.50 -41.65
C GLN A 34 4.58 31.69 -42.90
N GLY A 35 3.77 30.70 -43.27
CA GLY A 35 3.99 29.83 -44.43
C GLY A 35 5.04 28.70 -44.26
N ARG A 36 5.97 28.78 -43.30
CA ARG A 36 7.11 27.84 -43.20
C ARG A 36 6.68 26.41 -42.81
N ARG A 37 6.52 25.52 -43.80
CA ARG A 37 6.11 24.11 -43.61
C ARG A 37 7.23 23.27 -42.98
N LEU A 38 7.03 22.84 -41.73
CA LEU A 38 7.96 22.00 -40.96
C LEU A 38 8.22 20.62 -41.60
N VAL A 39 7.20 20.06 -42.26
CA VAL A 39 7.27 18.77 -42.97
C VAL A 39 6.89 19.01 -44.43
N ARG A 40 7.70 18.46 -45.34
CA ARG A 40 7.60 18.59 -46.81
C ARG A 40 7.13 17.27 -47.44
N ARG A 41 6.83 17.29 -48.75
CA ARG A 41 6.77 16.04 -49.55
C ARG A 41 8.19 15.43 -49.56
N GLY A 42 8.29 14.10 -49.73
CA GLY A 42 9.56 13.37 -49.65
C GLY A 42 10.11 13.08 -48.24
N ASP A 43 9.89 13.95 -47.24
CA ASP A 43 10.48 13.82 -45.88
C ASP A 43 10.35 12.38 -45.28
N PRO A 44 11.41 11.79 -44.70
CA PRO A 44 11.43 10.39 -44.25
C PRO A 44 10.31 10.00 -43.27
N ALA A 45 9.81 8.75 -43.37
CA ALA A 45 8.70 8.25 -42.57
C ALA A 45 8.90 8.42 -41.05
N ALA A 46 10.13 8.21 -40.56
CA ALA A 46 10.49 8.42 -39.16
C ALA A 46 10.35 9.89 -38.70
N PHE A 47 10.68 10.86 -39.56
CA PHE A 47 10.49 12.29 -39.26
C PHE A 47 9.00 12.67 -39.30
N ARG A 48 8.26 12.19 -40.30
CA ARG A 48 6.79 12.37 -40.39
C ARG A 48 6.08 11.80 -39.16
N ALA A 49 6.55 10.65 -38.65
CA ALA A 49 6.05 10.04 -37.41
C ALA A 49 6.44 10.86 -36.16
N LEU A 50 7.70 11.30 -36.04
CA LEU A 50 8.18 12.14 -34.93
C LEU A 50 7.34 13.41 -34.78
N VAL A 51 7.15 14.17 -35.87
CA VAL A 51 6.40 15.43 -35.86
C VAL A 51 4.92 15.23 -35.53
N ALA A 52 4.32 14.10 -35.96
CA ALA A 52 2.93 13.76 -35.64
C ALA A 52 2.75 13.27 -34.19
N GLN A 53 3.73 12.57 -33.62
CA GLN A 53 3.65 11.90 -32.33
C GLN A 53 4.22 12.71 -31.15
N CYS A 54 5.06 13.72 -31.41
CA CYS A 54 5.67 14.56 -30.38
C CYS A 54 4.71 15.65 -29.87
N LEU A 55 4.56 15.74 -28.55
CA LEU A 55 3.83 16.78 -27.83
C LEU A 55 4.81 17.67 -27.06
N VAL A 56 4.70 18.98 -27.27
CA VAL A 56 5.36 20.01 -26.46
C VAL A 56 4.45 20.38 -25.30
N CYS A 57 4.96 20.24 -24.08
CA CYS A 57 4.26 20.64 -22.86
C CYS A 57 5.04 21.77 -22.18
N VAL A 58 4.36 22.88 -21.87
CA VAL A 58 4.98 24.10 -21.33
C VAL A 58 4.69 24.19 -19.82
N PRO A 59 5.72 24.15 -18.94
CA PRO A 59 5.58 24.44 -17.52
C PRO A 59 4.96 25.82 -17.23
N TRP A 60 4.41 26.02 -16.03
CA TRP A 60 3.86 27.31 -15.62
C TRP A 60 4.94 28.36 -15.36
N ASP A 61 6.09 27.88 -14.90
CA ASP A 61 7.35 28.55 -14.60
C ASP A 61 8.33 28.57 -15.81
N ALA A 62 7.87 28.16 -17.00
CA ALA A 62 8.69 28.18 -18.20
C ALA A 62 9.03 29.60 -18.64
N ARG A 63 10.32 29.87 -18.89
CA ARG A 63 10.77 31.09 -19.55
C ARG A 63 10.16 31.19 -20.96
N PRO A 64 9.87 32.39 -21.47
CA PRO A 64 9.42 32.57 -22.85
C PRO A 64 10.48 32.07 -23.86
N PRO A 65 10.07 31.81 -25.12
CA PRO A 65 11.02 31.64 -26.22
C PRO A 65 11.87 32.91 -26.42
N PRO A 66 13.03 32.83 -27.12
CA PRO A 66 13.75 34.02 -27.56
C PRO A 66 12.83 34.94 -28.39
N VAL A 67 13.01 36.26 -28.28
CA VAL A 67 12.15 37.25 -28.94
C VAL A 67 12.27 37.19 -30.46
N ALA A 68 13.47 36.89 -30.97
CA ALA A 68 13.72 36.51 -32.35
C ALA A 68 14.69 35.30 -32.36
N PRO A 69 14.20 34.05 -32.41
CA PRO A 69 15.07 32.87 -32.33
C PRO A 69 15.78 32.61 -33.66
N SER A 70 17.08 32.29 -33.61
CA SER A 70 17.82 31.90 -34.81
C SER A 70 17.37 30.52 -35.30
N PHE A 71 16.94 30.48 -36.56
CA PHE A 71 16.60 29.26 -37.27
C PHE A 71 17.78 28.67 -38.06
N ARG A 72 19.00 29.20 -37.87
CA ARG A 72 20.23 28.62 -38.43
C ARG A 72 20.65 27.42 -37.58
N GLN A 73 21.10 26.34 -38.22
CA GLN A 73 21.85 25.30 -37.52
C GLN A 73 23.32 25.74 -37.47
N VAL A 74 23.90 25.73 -36.28
CA VAL A 74 25.29 26.15 -36.01
C VAL A 74 26.10 25.00 -35.42
N SER A 75 25.45 23.94 -34.93
CA SER A 75 26.13 22.79 -34.34
C SER A 75 25.50 21.46 -34.78
N CYS A 76 26.25 20.36 -34.69
CA CYS A 76 25.67 19.04 -34.93
C CYS A 76 24.74 18.63 -33.76
N LEU A 77 23.86 17.65 -34.00
CA LEU A 77 22.90 17.22 -32.97
C LEU A 77 23.58 16.66 -31.71
N LYS A 78 24.76 16.02 -31.86
CA LYS A 78 25.54 15.49 -30.72
C LYS A 78 26.06 16.62 -29.83
N GLU A 79 26.62 17.68 -30.43
CA GLU A 79 27.09 18.89 -29.75
C GLU A 79 25.95 19.66 -29.07
N LEU A 80 24.83 19.89 -29.77
CA LEU A 80 23.69 20.60 -29.21
C LEU A 80 23.15 19.89 -27.97
N VAL A 81 22.98 18.57 -28.04
CA VAL A 81 22.47 17.77 -26.91
C VAL A 81 23.50 17.72 -25.78
N ALA A 82 24.80 17.63 -26.07
CA ALA A 82 25.87 17.73 -25.08
C ALA A 82 25.83 19.07 -24.33
N ARG A 83 25.78 20.19 -25.06
CA ARG A 83 25.66 21.56 -24.55
C ARG A 83 24.39 21.76 -23.70
N VAL A 84 23.28 21.13 -24.08
CA VAL A 84 22.02 21.11 -23.31
C VAL A 84 22.17 20.32 -22.01
N VAL A 85 22.76 19.11 -22.05
CA VAL A 85 22.99 18.29 -20.85
C VAL A 85 23.94 18.99 -19.88
N GLN A 86 25.02 19.62 -20.38
CA GLN A 86 25.93 20.43 -19.58
C GLN A 86 25.20 21.58 -18.87
N ARG A 87 24.45 22.42 -19.61
CA ARG A 87 23.65 23.51 -19.02
C ARG A 87 22.59 23.04 -18.03
N LEU A 88 22.13 21.79 -18.10
CA LEU A 88 21.22 21.19 -17.12
C LEU A 88 21.97 20.72 -15.87
N CYS A 89 23.14 20.10 -16.01
CA CYS A 89 24.01 19.70 -14.90
C CYS A 89 24.51 20.90 -14.09
N GLU A 90 25.03 21.93 -14.77
CA GLU A 90 25.50 23.19 -14.17
C GLU A 90 24.43 23.89 -13.32
N ARG A 91 23.17 23.82 -13.76
CA ARG A 91 22.01 24.39 -13.04
C ARG A 91 21.42 23.49 -11.96
N GLY A 92 21.97 22.29 -11.74
CA GLY A 92 21.36 21.26 -10.90
C GLY A 92 19.95 20.84 -11.34
N ALA A 93 19.60 21.07 -12.61
CA ALA A 93 18.24 20.98 -13.12
C ALA A 93 17.81 19.53 -13.31
N ARG A 94 16.84 19.07 -12.49
CA ARG A 94 16.32 17.70 -12.54
C ARG A 94 15.46 17.45 -13.79
N ASN A 95 16.12 17.14 -14.90
CA ASN A 95 15.54 16.88 -16.22
C ASN A 95 15.84 15.43 -16.66
N VAL A 96 14.92 14.78 -17.38
CA VAL A 96 15.08 13.39 -17.87
C VAL A 96 16.33 13.22 -18.75
N LEU A 97 16.73 14.23 -19.53
CA LEU A 97 17.96 14.19 -20.34
C LEU A 97 19.25 14.17 -19.51
N ALA A 98 19.22 14.70 -18.29
CA ALA A 98 20.38 14.81 -17.39
C ALA A 98 20.51 13.61 -16.43
N PHE A 99 19.58 12.65 -16.46
CA PHE A 99 19.75 11.41 -15.70
C PHE A 99 20.96 10.63 -16.20
N GLY A 100 21.76 10.08 -15.29
CA GLY A 100 23.02 9.39 -15.62
C GLY A 100 24.23 10.31 -15.87
N PHE A 101 24.02 11.64 -15.91
CA PHE A 101 25.08 12.63 -16.08
C PHE A 101 25.29 13.46 -14.79
N ALA A 102 26.53 13.85 -14.54
CA ALA A 102 26.91 14.74 -13.44
C ALA A 102 28.08 15.62 -13.88
N LEU A 103 28.30 16.72 -13.16
CA LEU A 103 29.55 17.47 -13.28
C LEU A 103 30.75 16.59 -12.89
N LEU A 104 31.92 16.92 -13.42
CA LEU A 104 33.19 16.43 -12.93
C LEU A 104 33.41 16.91 -11.50
N ASP A 105 33.98 16.03 -10.69
CA ASP A 105 34.35 16.23 -9.30
C ASP A 105 35.80 15.74 -9.16
N GLY A 106 36.62 16.49 -8.43
CA GLY A 106 38.08 16.48 -8.57
C GLY A 106 38.75 15.11 -8.37
N ALA A 107 39.84 14.85 -9.10
CA ALA A 107 40.72 13.69 -8.99
C ALA A 107 40.08 12.27 -9.12
N ARG A 108 38.75 12.14 -9.27
CA ARG A 108 38.02 10.85 -9.35
C ARG A 108 36.89 10.85 -10.39
N GLY A 109 37.00 11.71 -11.39
CA GLY A 109 36.19 11.71 -12.60
C GLY A 109 36.87 10.93 -13.72
N GLY A 110 36.16 9.98 -14.35
CA GLY A 110 36.54 9.48 -15.67
C GLY A 110 36.35 10.55 -16.75
N PRO A 111 36.72 10.27 -18.02
CA PRO A 111 36.77 11.26 -19.08
C PRO A 111 35.42 12.00 -19.29
N PRO A 112 35.45 13.27 -19.73
CA PRO A 112 34.24 14.03 -20.00
C PRO A 112 33.44 13.41 -21.15
N LEU A 113 32.13 13.66 -21.14
CA LEU A 113 31.24 13.29 -22.24
C LEU A 113 31.66 14.06 -23.50
N ALA A 114 31.82 13.35 -24.62
CA ALA A 114 32.17 13.97 -25.90
C ALA A 114 31.26 15.18 -26.23
N PHE A 115 31.92 16.29 -26.59
CA PHE A 115 31.36 17.66 -26.76
C PHE A 115 30.94 18.38 -25.46
N THR A 116 31.55 18.03 -24.32
CA THR A 116 31.47 18.78 -23.04
C THR A 116 32.86 18.91 -22.41
N THR A 117 33.06 19.93 -21.57
CA THR A 117 34.31 20.12 -20.79
C THR A 117 34.17 19.69 -19.33
N SER A 118 32.96 19.78 -18.77
CA SER A 118 32.71 19.70 -17.32
C SER A 118 31.79 18.57 -16.89
N VAL A 119 31.34 17.70 -17.80
CA VAL A 119 30.30 16.68 -17.53
C VAL A 119 30.86 15.28 -17.76
N ARG A 120 30.57 14.34 -16.84
CA ARG A 120 30.76 12.91 -17.07
C ARG A 120 29.44 12.16 -17.16
N SER A 121 29.42 11.09 -17.96
CA SER A 121 28.43 10.02 -17.84
C SER A 121 28.86 9.05 -16.74
N TYR A 122 27.97 8.70 -15.83
CA TYR A 122 28.18 7.66 -14.82
C TYR A 122 27.16 6.51 -14.90
N LEU A 123 26.07 6.70 -15.66
CA LEU A 123 25.14 5.64 -16.07
C LEU A 123 24.59 5.98 -17.47
N PRO A 124 24.43 5.00 -18.37
CA PRO A 124 23.77 5.22 -19.66
C PRO A 124 22.36 5.81 -19.53
N ASN A 125 22.01 6.69 -20.48
CA ASN A 125 20.68 7.28 -20.62
C ASN A 125 20.19 7.03 -22.05
N THR A 126 19.26 6.10 -22.22
CA THR A 126 18.84 5.69 -23.57
C THR A 126 17.99 6.75 -24.25
N VAL A 127 17.34 7.65 -23.50
CA VAL A 127 16.63 8.80 -24.05
C VAL A 127 17.61 9.78 -24.69
N THR A 128 18.72 10.09 -24.00
CA THR A 128 19.75 11.03 -24.49
C THR A 128 20.52 10.45 -25.69
N GLU A 129 20.86 9.16 -25.70
CA GLU A 129 21.50 8.53 -26.87
C GLU A 129 20.54 8.34 -28.05
N THR A 130 19.26 8.00 -27.80
CA THR A 130 18.23 8.01 -28.87
C THR A 130 18.10 9.40 -29.50
N LEU A 131 18.27 10.47 -28.70
CA LEU A 131 18.24 11.84 -29.19
C LEU A 131 19.51 12.17 -30.00
N ARG A 132 20.72 11.88 -29.47
CA ARG A 132 22.02 12.14 -30.14
C ARG A 132 22.17 11.41 -31.48
N GLY A 133 21.65 10.18 -31.60
CA GLY A 133 21.82 9.32 -32.78
C GLY A 133 20.70 9.40 -33.84
N SER A 134 19.61 10.14 -33.61
CA SER A 134 18.45 10.06 -34.50
C SER A 134 18.46 11.06 -35.66
N GLY A 135 18.54 10.54 -36.89
CA GLY A 135 18.38 11.34 -38.11
C GLY A 135 17.05 12.11 -38.21
N ALA A 136 15.98 11.64 -37.53
CA ALA A 136 14.72 12.38 -37.46
C ALA A 136 14.82 13.63 -36.57
N TRP A 137 15.54 13.56 -35.45
CA TRP A 137 15.84 14.74 -34.63
C TRP A 137 16.92 15.63 -35.27
N GLY A 138 17.84 15.05 -36.06
CA GLY A 138 18.79 15.81 -36.88
C GLY A 138 18.11 16.61 -37.98
N LEU A 139 17.11 16.02 -38.67
CA LEU A 139 16.27 16.75 -39.62
C LEU A 139 15.38 17.79 -38.92
N LEU A 140 14.96 17.56 -37.68
CA LEU A 140 14.29 18.61 -36.89
C LEU A 140 15.23 19.80 -36.65
N LEU A 141 16.47 19.57 -36.22
CA LEU A 141 17.48 20.62 -36.02
C LEU A 141 17.72 21.42 -37.32
N ARG A 142 17.93 20.73 -38.45
CA ARG A 142 18.03 21.34 -39.80
C ARG A 142 16.83 22.20 -40.21
N ARG A 143 15.66 22.01 -39.57
CA ARG A 143 14.41 22.77 -39.85
C ARG A 143 14.14 23.89 -38.84
N VAL A 144 14.64 23.78 -37.60
CA VAL A 144 14.29 24.71 -36.49
C VAL A 144 15.47 25.54 -35.95
N GLY A 145 16.72 25.16 -36.22
CA GLY A 145 17.90 25.84 -35.69
C GLY A 145 18.25 25.50 -34.24
N ASP A 146 19.45 25.90 -33.83
CA ASP A 146 20.01 25.60 -32.50
C ASP A 146 19.16 26.19 -31.36
N ASP A 147 18.79 27.47 -31.46
CA ASP A 147 18.06 28.19 -30.39
C ASP A 147 16.72 27.54 -30.04
N VAL A 148 15.94 27.20 -31.07
CA VAL A 148 14.59 26.65 -30.90
C VAL A 148 14.66 25.24 -30.31
N LEU A 149 15.59 24.39 -30.77
CA LEU A 149 15.73 23.05 -30.24
C LEU A 149 16.37 23.06 -28.83
N ALA A 150 17.33 23.94 -28.55
CA ALA A 150 17.86 24.16 -27.21
C ALA A 150 16.76 24.62 -26.24
N HIS A 151 15.91 25.57 -26.64
CA HIS A 151 14.77 26.02 -25.83
C HIS A 151 13.78 24.87 -25.56
N LEU A 152 13.43 24.08 -26.57
CA LEU A 152 12.54 22.92 -26.42
C LEU A 152 13.08 21.86 -25.45
N LEU A 153 14.39 21.59 -25.46
CA LEU A 153 15.00 20.56 -24.61
C LEU A 153 15.29 21.05 -23.17
N THR A 154 15.50 22.35 -22.97
CA THR A 154 15.81 22.96 -21.67
C THR A 154 14.60 23.52 -20.91
N CYS A 155 13.67 24.18 -21.61
CA CYS A 155 12.57 24.94 -20.99
C CYS A 155 11.19 24.25 -21.11
N CYS A 156 11.01 23.34 -22.06
CA CYS A 156 9.79 22.55 -22.24
C CYS A 156 9.96 21.10 -21.73
N ALA A 157 8.83 20.39 -21.63
CA ALA A 157 8.80 18.94 -21.44
C ALA A 157 8.22 18.27 -22.69
N LEU A 158 9.03 17.46 -23.38
CA LEU A 158 8.63 16.75 -24.59
C LEU A 158 8.17 15.32 -24.30
N TYR A 159 7.10 14.89 -24.96
CA TYR A 159 6.53 13.55 -24.85
C TYR A 159 6.26 12.96 -26.23
N VAL A 160 6.72 11.73 -26.49
CA VAL A 160 6.44 11.01 -27.74
C VAL A 160 5.34 9.99 -27.48
N LEU A 161 4.23 10.10 -28.23
CA LEU A 161 3.12 9.15 -28.14
C LEU A 161 3.45 7.83 -28.82
N VAL A 162 3.02 6.73 -28.20
CA VAL A 162 3.26 5.35 -28.64
C VAL A 162 1.93 4.61 -28.71
N ALA A 163 1.66 3.94 -29.83
CA ALA A 163 0.43 3.17 -30.03
C ALA A 163 0.40 1.93 -29.11
N PRO A 164 -0.79 1.43 -28.72
CA PRO A 164 -2.12 2.00 -28.95
C PRO A 164 -2.48 3.20 -28.06
N SER A 165 -1.86 3.37 -26.87
CA SER A 165 -2.41 4.27 -25.83
C SER A 165 -1.40 5.02 -24.96
N CYS A 166 -0.10 4.73 -25.05
CA CYS A 166 0.90 5.24 -24.13
C CYS A 166 1.72 6.40 -24.70
N ALA A 167 2.72 6.83 -23.92
CA ALA A 167 3.77 7.76 -24.34
C ALA A 167 5.03 7.53 -23.49
N TYR A 168 6.17 8.06 -23.93
CA TYR A 168 7.34 8.26 -23.07
C TYR A 168 7.76 9.74 -23.00
N GLN A 169 8.35 10.13 -21.87
CA GLN A 169 8.94 11.47 -21.70
C GLN A 169 10.37 11.50 -22.27
N VAL A 170 10.67 12.54 -23.04
CA VAL A 170 12.00 12.78 -23.63
C VAL A 170 12.81 13.79 -22.81
N CYS A 171 12.20 14.89 -22.37
CA CYS A 171 12.91 15.92 -21.59
C CYS A 171 11.99 16.65 -20.60
N GLY A 172 12.59 17.60 -19.88
CA GLY A 172 11.94 18.43 -18.86
C GLY A 172 11.84 17.74 -17.50
N PRO A 173 11.23 18.42 -16.50
CA PRO A 173 11.02 17.85 -15.17
C PRO A 173 10.18 16.57 -15.22
N PRO A 174 10.54 15.49 -14.49
CA PRO A 174 9.79 14.23 -14.55
C PRO A 174 8.33 14.38 -14.11
N LEU A 175 7.40 13.88 -14.93
CA LEU A 175 5.95 14.02 -14.66
C LEU A 175 5.52 13.51 -13.27
N TYR A 176 6.22 12.52 -12.73
CA TYR A 176 5.93 11.97 -11.40
C TYR A 176 6.21 12.95 -10.25
N ASP A 177 7.08 13.95 -10.43
CA ASP A 177 7.37 14.99 -9.43
C ASP A 177 6.30 16.09 -9.46
N LEU A 178 5.87 16.51 -10.66
CA LEU A 178 4.73 17.42 -10.89
C LEU A 178 3.37 16.87 -10.39
N CYS A 179 3.35 15.62 -9.91
CA CYS A 179 2.19 14.96 -9.32
C CYS A 179 2.16 14.99 -7.77
N VAL A 180 3.13 15.62 -7.11
CA VAL A 180 3.14 15.80 -5.64
C VAL A 180 2.20 16.96 -5.23
N PRO A 181 1.33 16.80 -4.21
CA PRO A 181 0.55 17.91 -3.66
C PRO A 181 1.46 18.96 -2.99
N ALA A 182 1.22 20.25 -3.28
CA ALA A 182 2.03 21.37 -2.78
C ALA A 182 2.28 21.37 -1.25
N ALA A 183 1.35 20.83 -0.46
CA ALA A 183 1.47 20.68 1.00
C ALA A 183 2.66 19.82 1.50
N VAL A 184 3.42 19.17 0.60
CA VAL A 184 4.60 18.34 0.93
C VAL A 184 5.88 18.88 0.26
N ALA A 185 5.79 19.89 -0.59
CA ALA A 185 6.94 20.46 -1.30
C ALA A 185 7.67 21.51 -0.43
N ARG A 186 8.73 21.08 0.26
CA ARG A 186 9.83 21.98 0.66
C ARG A 186 10.93 21.91 -0.40
N PRO A 187 11.61 23.02 -0.74
CA PRO A 187 12.84 22.97 -1.51
C PRO A 187 13.88 22.11 -0.77
N LEU A 188 14.59 21.25 -1.50
CA LEU A 188 15.86 20.72 -1.01
C LEU A 188 16.92 21.79 -1.31
N GLY A 189 17.43 22.45 -0.28
CA GLY A 189 18.63 23.28 -0.42
C GLY A 189 19.84 22.41 -0.72
N SER A 190 20.74 22.90 -1.57
CA SER A 190 22.00 22.24 -1.91
C SER A 190 22.90 22.07 -0.68
N PRO A 191 23.72 21.01 -0.61
CA PRO A 191 24.76 20.89 0.41
C PRO A 191 25.89 21.87 0.10
N GLY A 192 25.96 22.97 0.85
CA GLY A 192 27.12 23.86 0.80
C GLY A 192 28.32 23.20 1.49
N HIS A 193 29.38 22.92 0.74
CA HIS A 193 30.71 22.70 1.31
C HIS A 193 31.41 24.06 1.46
N SER A 194 32.13 24.24 2.56
CA SER A 194 33.01 25.38 2.77
C SER A 194 34.19 24.93 3.64
N PRO A 195 35.40 24.79 3.07
CA PRO A 195 36.63 25.01 3.82
C PRO A 195 36.66 26.47 4.28
N GLY A 196 37.30 26.76 5.41
CA GLY A 196 37.28 28.11 6.01
C GLY A 196 38.66 28.75 6.08
N THR A 197 38.65 30.09 6.23
CA THR A 197 39.77 30.96 6.64
C THR A 197 41.03 30.99 5.77
N TRP A 198 41.48 32.20 5.46
CA TRP A 198 42.59 32.85 6.17
C TRP A 198 42.32 34.38 6.18
N LYS A 199 43.22 35.21 6.72
CA LYS A 199 42.99 36.63 7.00
C LYS A 199 43.61 37.58 5.95
N ASP A 200 43.33 38.88 6.15
CA ASP A 200 44.17 40.04 5.79
C ASP A 200 44.23 40.40 4.27
N LEU A 201 44.29 41.67 3.83
CA LEU A 201 44.51 42.97 4.51
C LEU A 201 43.59 44.10 3.94
N ARG A 202 43.64 45.28 4.56
CA ARG A 202 43.16 46.61 4.06
C ARG A 202 44.15 47.20 3.02
N PRO A 203 43.91 48.31 2.27
CA PRO A 203 43.13 49.53 2.58
C PRO A 203 42.19 49.97 1.39
N THR A 204 41.67 51.20 1.19
CA THR A 204 41.94 52.56 1.75
C THR A 204 40.67 53.43 1.80
N ARG A 205 40.73 54.58 2.48
CA ARG A 205 39.69 55.63 2.54
C ARG A 205 39.78 56.60 1.34
N GLN A 206 38.65 57.14 0.89
CA GLN A 206 38.39 58.56 0.54
C GLN A 206 36.93 58.69 0.01
N ALA A 207 36.32 59.87 -0.15
CA ALA A 207 36.00 60.97 0.79
C ALA A 207 35.48 62.16 -0.05
N TRP A 208 34.21 62.55 0.12
CA TRP A 208 33.59 63.81 -0.42
C TRP A 208 33.56 63.93 -1.97
N LYS A 209 32.86 64.86 -2.65
CA LYS A 209 32.12 66.14 -2.36
C LYS A 209 30.90 66.16 -3.36
N SER A 210 29.64 66.50 -3.05
CA SER A 210 28.98 67.78 -2.66
C SER A 210 28.34 68.59 -3.83
N GLY A 211 27.06 68.98 -3.68
CA GLY A 211 26.41 70.09 -4.41
C GLY A 211 25.51 69.73 -5.63
N ALA A 212 24.57 70.59 -6.07
CA ALA A 212 23.96 71.76 -5.41
C ALA A 212 22.68 72.29 -6.13
N ARG A 213 21.67 72.76 -5.36
CA ARG A 213 20.60 73.74 -5.75
C ARG A 213 19.61 73.27 -6.87
N ARG A 214 18.42 73.86 -7.12
CA ARG A 214 17.71 75.05 -6.56
C ARG A 214 16.16 74.80 -6.53
N ARG A 215 15.37 75.78 -6.06
CA ARG A 215 13.88 75.81 -5.92
C ARG A 215 13.16 75.94 -7.32
N ARG A 216 11.82 75.93 -7.51
CA ARG A 216 10.68 76.41 -6.66
C ARG A 216 9.27 75.99 -7.20
N GLN A 217 8.24 76.14 -6.35
CA GLN A 217 6.76 76.15 -6.60
C GLN A 217 6.04 74.77 -6.76
N GLY A 218 4.83 74.54 -6.21
CA GLY A 218 4.08 75.32 -5.20
C GLY A 218 2.69 74.75 -4.76
N ARG A 219 2.29 75.06 -3.50
CA ARG A 219 0.94 75.05 -2.84
C ARG A 219 0.02 73.79 -2.79
N SER A 220 -0.49 73.51 -1.57
CA SER A 220 -1.82 72.94 -1.13
C SER A 220 -2.43 71.67 -1.80
N GLY A 221 -3.21 70.81 -1.12
CA GLY A 221 -3.61 70.75 0.30
C GLY A 221 -4.72 69.70 0.59
N SER A 222 -4.70 69.10 1.79
CA SER A 222 -5.80 68.42 2.53
C SER A 222 -6.93 67.59 1.84
N SER A 223 -6.77 66.25 1.90
CA SER A 223 -7.76 65.29 2.48
C SER A 223 -9.11 65.02 1.70
N PRO A 224 -10.19 64.36 2.24
CA PRO A 224 -10.94 63.29 1.51
C PRO A 224 -12.50 63.49 1.59
N PRO A 225 -13.45 62.52 1.87
CA PRO A 225 -13.65 61.08 1.59
C PRO A 225 -15.09 60.78 1.00
N LEU A 226 -15.64 59.57 1.25
CA LEU A 226 -17.10 59.22 1.34
C LEU A 226 -17.93 58.90 0.06
N ALA A 227 -19.26 58.73 0.22
CA ALA A 227 -19.97 57.53 -0.29
C ALA A 227 -21.52 57.57 -0.35
N LYS A 228 -22.10 56.62 -1.15
CA LYS A 228 -23.48 56.01 -1.12
C LYS A 228 -24.73 56.81 -1.59
N ARG A 229 -25.52 56.13 -2.46
CA ARG A 229 -27.03 56.06 -2.52
C ARG A 229 -27.80 57.18 -3.32
N PRO A 230 -29.16 57.13 -3.56
CA PRO A 230 -29.74 56.45 -4.77
C PRO A 230 -31.09 57.00 -5.40
N ARG A 231 -31.60 56.34 -6.47
CA ARG A 231 -33.00 56.40 -7.04
C ARG A 231 -33.38 57.73 -7.78
N ARG A 232 -34.41 57.84 -8.66
CA ARG A 232 -35.53 56.92 -9.05
C ARG A 232 -35.80 56.71 -10.58
N SER A 233 -37.02 56.91 -11.13
CA SER A 233 -37.55 56.28 -12.38
C SER A 233 -38.98 56.74 -12.81
N VAL A 234 -39.42 56.58 -14.09
CA VAL A 234 -40.81 56.26 -14.63
C VAL A 234 -40.87 56.32 -16.20
N THR A 235 -41.96 55.81 -16.84
CA THR A 235 -42.26 55.57 -18.30
C THR A 235 -43.47 56.41 -18.85
N PRO A 236 -43.82 56.37 -20.17
CA PRO A 236 -45.00 55.61 -20.67
C PRO A 236 -44.90 55.02 -22.13
N GLU A 237 -46.04 54.61 -22.74
CA GLU A 237 -46.26 53.84 -24.01
C GLU A 237 -47.19 54.64 -25.02
N PRO A 238 -47.79 54.15 -26.16
CA PRO A 238 -48.26 52.78 -26.55
C PRO A 238 -48.26 52.32 -28.06
N GLU A 239 -48.67 51.04 -28.32
CA GLU A 239 -49.50 50.47 -29.44
C GLU A 239 -49.11 50.61 -30.96
N GLN A 240 -49.35 49.69 -31.94
CA GLN A 240 -50.04 48.37 -32.16
C GLN A 240 -49.25 47.50 -33.21
N GLY A 241 -49.59 46.28 -33.72
CA GLY A 241 -50.52 45.20 -33.30
C GLY A 241 -51.41 44.55 -34.42
N THR A 242 -51.11 43.34 -34.99
CA THR A 242 -52.12 42.37 -35.57
C THR A 242 -51.57 40.98 -36.06
N HIS A 243 -52.50 40.00 -36.15
CA HIS A 243 -52.53 38.73 -36.95
C HIS A 243 -51.85 37.38 -36.54
N ARG A 244 -52.74 36.48 -36.05
CA ARG A 244 -52.91 35.02 -36.36
C ARG A 244 -51.91 33.95 -35.80
N PRO A 245 -52.36 32.67 -35.64
CA PRO A 245 -52.08 31.94 -34.39
C PRO A 245 -51.41 30.55 -34.52
N SER A 246 -51.08 29.96 -33.36
CA SER A 246 -50.92 28.51 -33.18
C SER A 246 -51.55 28.07 -31.84
N ASN A 247 -52.06 26.84 -31.75
CA ASN A 247 -52.90 26.38 -30.63
C ASN A 247 -52.54 24.94 -30.21
N GLN A 248 -52.80 24.61 -28.93
CA GLN A 248 -53.19 23.32 -28.29
C GLN A 248 -52.90 21.94 -28.98
N ALA A 249 -52.70 20.80 -28.29
CA ALA A 249 -52.38 20.44 -26.90
C ALA A 249 -52.16 18.89 -26.79
N HIS A 250 -51.67 18.42 -25.62
CA HIS A 250 -51.78 17.04 -25.09
C HIS A 250 -51.02 15.81 -25.68
N ARG A 251 -50.68 14.92 -24.73
CA ARG A 251 -50.50 13.44 -24.70
C ARG A 251 -50.07 12.66 -25.97
N GLY A 252 -49.07 11.79 -25.79
CA GLY A 252 -48.80 10.63 -26.66
C GLY A 252 -47.73 9.69 -26.05
N ASP A 253 -47.87 8.38 -26.25
CA ASP A 253 -46.90 7.34 -25.82
C ASP A 253 -46.14 6.79 -27.06
N SER A 254 -45.22 5.83 -26.84
CA SER A 254 -44.60 4.91 -27.83
C SER A 254 -43.11 5.08 -28.21
N LYS A 255 -42.52 3.94 -28.63
CA LYS A 255 -41.19 3.72 -29.24
C LYS A 255 -41.41 3.14 -30.65
N PRO A 256 -40.45 3.14 -31.61
CA PRO A 256 -39.36 2.14 -31.62
C PRO A 256 -38.00 2.57 -32.27
N HIS A 257 -37.14 1.55 -32.47
CA HIS A 257 -35.82 1.33 -33.11
C HIS A 257 -35.28 2.30 -34.21
N ALA A 258 -34.00 2.28 -34.65
CA ALA A 258 -32.90 1.27 -34.63
C ALA A 258 -31.51 1.92 -34.31
N VAL A 259 -30.52 1.30 -33.65
CA VAL A 259 -29.59 0.17 -34.00
C VAL A 259 -28.72 0.45 -35.24
N THR A 260 -27.41 0.73 -35.08
CA THR A 260 -26.33 -0.29 -35.18
C THR A 260 -25.05 0.08 -34.37
N PRO A 261 -24.09 -0.87 -34.14
CA PRO A 261 -23.11 -0.76 -33.04
C PRO A 261 -21.64 -0.48 -33.42
N ALA A 262 -20.87 0.05 -32.46
CA ALA A 262 -19.40 0.07 -32.49
C ALA A 262 -18.80 -0.75 -31.33
N ARG A 263 -17.84 -1.64 -31.63
CA ARG A 263 -17.25 -2.61 -30.69
C ARG A 263 -16.56 -1.94 -29.49
N VAL A 264 -16.92 -2.35 -28.27
CA VAL A 264 -16.23 -1.97 -27.02
C VAL A 264 -15.37 -3.14 -26.53
N ALA A 265 -14.06 -3.05 -26.70
CA ALA A 265 -13.12 -4.04 -26.18
C ALA A 265 -12.97 -3.93 -24.65
N ALA A 266 -13.01 -5.05 -23.95
CA ALA A 266 -12.91 -5.11 -22.49
C ALA A 266 -11.45 -5.26 -22.02
N GLU A 267 -10.97 -4.37 -21.14
CA GLU A 267 -9.60 -4.44 -20.60
C GLU A 267 -9.45 -5.53 -19.52
N ALA A 268 -9.17 -6.76 -19.96
CA ALA A 268 -8.68 -7.83 -19.09
C ALA A 268 -7.24 -7.51 -18.61
N ALA A 269 -7.13 -6.91 -17.43
CA ALA A 269 -5.83 -6.64 -16.81
C ALA A 269 -5.43 -7.78 -15.86
N SER A 270 -4.45 -8.58 -16.31
CA SER A 270 -3.66 -9.52 -15.49
C SER A 270 -3.00 -8.81 -14.31
N TRP A 271 -2.87 -9.50 -13.18
CA TRP A 271 -2.18 -9.03 -11.98
C TRP A 271 -1.02 -9.97 -11.63
N GLU A 272 0.17 -9.38 -11.43
CA GLU A 272 1.37 -10.07 -10.98
C GLU A 272 1.08 -10.88 -9.71
N GLY A 273 1.17 -12.22 -9.81
CA GLY A 273 0.67 -13.16 -8.81
C GLY A 273 1.36 -13.05 -7.45
N GLY A 274 0.55 -13.15 -6.40
CA GLY A 274 1.01 -13.42 -5.04
C GLY A 274 -0.09 -14.15 -4.24
N PRO A 275 0.25 -15.08 -3.31
CA PRO A 275 -0.73 -15.80 -2.50
C PRO A 275 -1.67 -14.89 -1.70
N LEU A 276 -2.83 -15.40 -1.27
CA LEU A 276 -3.90 -14.66 -0.57
C LEU A 276 -3.50 -14.22 0.86
N GLY A 277 -2.55 -13.29 0.97
CA GLY A 277 -1.87 -12.90 2.21
C GLY A 277 -1.83 -11.38 2.50
N THR A 278 -2.84 -10.62 2.06
CA THR A 278 -3.07 -9.18 2.39
C THR A 278 -1.82 -8.28 2.51
N ARG A 279 -0.94 -8.26 1.49
CA ARG A 279 0.12 -7.26 1.37
C ARG A 279 -0.18 -6.25 0.26
N LEU A 280 -1.04 -5.27 0.56
CA LEU A 280 -0.96 -3.98 -0.14
C LEU A 280 0.38 -3.33 0.21
N SER A 281 1.20 -3.04 -0.80
CA SER A 281 2.55 -2.46 -0.65
C SER A 281 2.53 -1.00 -0.19
N SER A 282 2.01 -0.74 1.01
CA SER A 282 2.20 0.53 1.72
C SER A 282 3.63 0.59 2.26
N THR A 283 4.36 1.65 1.93
CA THR A 283 5.69 1.93 2.50
C THR A 283 5.61 2.16 4.01
N THR A 284 5.86 1.10 4.79
CA THR A 284 5.70 1.05 6.25
C THR A 284 6.86 1.69 7.00
N ALA A 285 6.96 3.01 6.95
CA ALA A 285 7.73 3.77 7.93
C ALA A 285 7.10 3.61 9.33
N GLN A 286 7.65 2.70 10.15
CA GLN A 286 7.34 2.58 11.58
C GLN A 286 8.29 3.44 12.44
N PRO A 287 7.86 3.86 13.64
CA PRO A 287 8.62 4.81 14.45
C PRO A 287 9.87 4.18 15.08
N SER A 288 10.98 4.90 15.00
CA SER A 288 12.20 4.59 15.74
C SER A 288 11.99 4.69 17.27
N GLN A 289 12.81 3.94 18.02
CA GLN A 289 12.99 4.16 19.45
C GLN A 289 14.39 4.75 19.71
N GLY A 290 14.43 5.96 20.30
CA GLY A 290 15.60 6.67 20.83
C GLY A 290 16.49 7.39 19.79
N PRO A 291 17.11 8.54 20.15
CA PRO A 291 16.92 9.38 21.36
C PRO A 291 15.68 10.30 21.25
N GLN A 292 15.65 11.42 22.00
CA GLN A 292 14.55 12.42 22.01
C GLN A 292 14.70 13.52 20.93
N GLY A 293 13.59 14.20 20.61
CA GLY A 293 13.48 15.24 19.57
C GLY A 293 13.00 14.70 18.21
N VAL A 294 12.04 15.28 17.50
CA VAL A 294 11.21 16.50 17.69
C VAL A 294 9.78 16.21 17.21
N PRO A 295 8.71 16.69 17.88
CA PRO A 295 7.35 16.58 17.37
C PRO A 295 7.02 17.69 16.34
N HIS A 296 7.16 17.39 15.05
CA HIS A 296 6.51 18.19 14.00
C HIS A 296 4.98 18.02 14.01
N GLN A 297 4.27 18.97 13.39
CA GLN A 297 2.81 19.15 13.26
C GLN A 297 1.92 17.95 13.72
N PRO A 298 0.90 18.17 14.58
CA PRO A 298 0.20 17.12 15.32
C PRO A 298 -0.30 16.00 14.40
N ALA A 299 0.47 14.91 14.38
CA ALA A 299 0.23 13.77 13.51
C ALA A 299 -1.14 13.18 13.81
N HIS A 300 -1.90 12.86 12.76
CA HIS A 300 -3.21 12.25 12.92
C HIS A 300 -3.13 11.01 13.82
N PRO A 301 -4.08 10.78 14.74
CA PRO A 301 -4.13 9.54 15.50
C PRO A 301 -4.32 8.34 14.56
N GLU A 302 -3.25 7.60 14.34
CA GLU A 302 -3.22 6.39 13.51
C GLU A 302 -2.82 5.19 14.38
N THR A 303 -3.52 4.06 14.23
CA THR A 303 -3.28 2.90 15.12
C THR A 303 -1.85 2.37 15.03
N LYS A 304 -1.17 2.58 13.89
CA LYS A 304 0.24 2.24 13.65
C LYS A 304 1.22 2.81 14.70
N HIS A 305 0.87 3.89 15.41
CA HIS A 305 1.77 4.55 16.37
C HIS A 305 1.97 3.73 17.66
N PHE A 306 1.06 2.83 18.01
CA PHE A 306 1.16 1.95 19.19
C PHE A 306 1.38 0.46 18.88
N LEU A 307 1.43 0.07 17.60
CA LEU A 307 1.66 -1.31 17.19
C LEU A 307 3.10 -1.79 17.51
N TYR A 308 3.20 -3.05 17.92
CA TYR A 308 4.44 -3.84 18.10
C TYR A 308 5.50 -3.22 19.04
N CYS A 309 5.07 -2.37 19.97
CA CYS A 309 5.99 -1.59 20.80
C CYS A 309 6.68 -2.45 21.87
N SER A 310 7.99 -2.59 21.75
CA SER A 310 8.86 -3.36 22.66
C SER A 310 9.01 -2.74 24.06
N GLY A 311 9.36 -3.61 25.02
CA GLY A 311 9.64 -3.30 26.42
C GLY A 311 8.78 -4.14 27.37
N GLY A 312 9.41 -4.92 28.26
CA GLY A 312 8.71 -5.83 29.18
C GLY A 312 8.15 -5.18 30.46
N ARG A 313 8.60 -3.97 30.83
CA ARG A 313 8.18 -3.30 32.07
C ARG A 313 6.89 -2.51 31.86
N GLU A 314 5.86 -2.83 32.65
CA GLU A 314 4.59 -2.06 32.73
C GLU A 314 4.79 -0.75 33.51
N ARG A 315 5.35 0.26 32.83
CA ARG A 315 5.49 1.65 33.31
C ARG A 315 5.60 2.62 32.15
N LEU A 316 5.17 3.87 32.34
CA LEU A 316 5.50 4.98 31.45
C LEU A 316 7.03 5.20 31.42
N ARG A 317 7.53 5.75 30.31
CA ARG A 317 8.95 6.05 30.13
C ARG A 317 9.33 7.35 30.88
N PRO A 318 10.51 7.45 31.51
CA PRO A 318 11.00 8.73 32.06
C PRO A 318 11.12 9.82 30.99
N SER A 319 11.45 9.43 29.75
CA SER A 319 11.55 10.31 28.58
C SER A 319 10.22 10.71 27.93
N PHE A 320 9.07 10.31 28.52
CA PHE A 320 7.74 10.79 28.11
C PHE A 320 7.50 12.22 28.61
N LEU A 321 6.80 13.04 27.82
CA LEU A 321 6.67 14.49 28.04
C LEU A 321 6.12 14.87 29.43
N LEU A 322 5.19 14.09 29.98
CA LEU A 322 4.65 14.38 31.32
C LEU A 322 5.55 13.85 32.44
N SER A 323 6.25 12.73 32.22
CA SER A 323 7.23 12.18 33.17
C SER A 323 8.47 13.08 33.32
N ALA A 324 8.80 13.84 32.27
CA ALA A 324 10.01 14.65 32.16
C ALA A 324 9.80 16.13 32.56
N LEU A 325 8.62 16.51 33.06
CA LEU A 325 8.30 17.89 33.43
C LEU A 325 7.82 17.95 34.90
N PRO A 326 8.40 18.82 35.75
CA PRO A 326 7.98 18.94 37.14
C PRO A 326 6.56 19.56 37.23
N PRO A 327 5.78 19.27 38.29
CA PRO A 327 4.43 19.81 38.50
C PRO A 327 4.42 21.28 38.98
N SER A 328 5.22 22.13 38.33
CA SER A 328 5.35 23.56 38.61
C SER A 328 4.89 24.42 37.42
N LEU A 329 4.69 25.72 37.63
CA LEU A 329 4.37 26.67 36.55
C LEU A 329 5.42 26.69 35.42
N THR A 330 6.67 26.33 35.72
CA THR A 330 7.76 26.21 34.74
C THR A 330 7.63 24.93 33.88
N GLY A 331 7.25 23.81 34.49
CA GLY A 331 6.89 22.59 33.74
C GLY A 331 5.64 22.80 32.89
N ALA A 332 4.60 23.43 33.46
CA ALA A 332 3.37 23.78 32.76
C ALA A 332 3.60 24.72 31.57
N ARG A 333 4.50 25.70 31.69
CA ARG A 333 4.95 26.56 30.58
C ARG A 333 5.52 25.72 29.43
N LYS A 334 6.50 24.86 29.72
CA LYS A 334 7.14 23.98 28.72
C LYS A 334 6.12 23.05 28.05
N LEU A 335 5.14 22.55 28.81
CA LEU A 335 4.05 21.71 28.28
C LEU A 335 3.12 22.50 27.33
N VAL A 336 2.67 23.69 27.71
CA VAL A 336 1.85 24.59 26.88
C VAL A 336 2.59 24.97 25.58
N GLU A 337 3.87 25.32 25.67
CA GLU A 337 4.73 25.60 24.51
C GLU A 337 4.82 24.39 23.57
N THR A 338 5.02 23.18 24.12
CA THR A 338 5.11 21.93 23.34
C THR A 338 3.79 21.54 22.67
N VAL A 339 2.66 21.68 23.35
CA VAL A 339 1.33 21.29 22.85
C VAL A 339 0.80 22.25 21.78
N PHE A 340 1.02 23.56 21.94
CA PHE A 340 0.38 24.56 21.09
C PHE A 340 1.31 25.25 20.10
N LEU A 341 2.56 25.51 20.45
CA LEU A 341 3.49 26.32 19.64
C LEU A 341 4.50 25.46 18.87
N GLY A 342 4.90 24.33 19.46
CA GLY A 342 5.79 23.35 18.87
C GLY A 342 7.28 23.73 19.00
N SER A 343 8.12 22.72 19.20
CA SER A 343 9.57 22.91 19.30
C SER A 343 10.14 23.21 17.91
N GLY A 344 10.62 24.44 17.70
CA GLY A 344 11.48 24.76 16.56
C GLY A 344 12.83 24.05 16.66
N PRO A 345 13.53 23.81 15.54
CA PRO A 345 14.88 23.24 15.60
C PRO A 345 15.84 24.22 16.30
N GLN A 346 16.36 23.82 17.45
CA GLN A 346 17.43 24.56 18.12
C GLN A 346 18.73 24.38 17.32
N ARG A 347 19.39 25.49 16.98
CA ARG A 347 20.84 25.48 16.72
C ARG A 347 21.54 25.43 18.09
N ALA A 348 22.54 24.57 18.25
CA ALA A 348 23.41 24.64 19.42
C ALA A 348 24.14 25.99 19.47
N GLY A 349 24.42 26.50 20.66
CA GLY A 349 25.17 27.76 20.88
C GLY A 349 24.36 29.05 20.95
N ALA A 350 23.04 29.05 20.73
CA ALA A 350 22.23 30.27 20.86
C ALA A 350 21.73 30.48 22.31
N SER A 351 22.06 31.63 22.91
CA SER A 351 21.70 31.97 24.30
C SER A 351 20.20 32.25 24.50
N HIS A 352 19.72 32.06 25.73
CA HIS A 352 18.29 31.98 26.06
C HIS A 352 17.57 33.35 26.13
N ARG A 353 17.16 33.91 24.97
CA ARG A 353 16.09 34.93 24.97
C ARG A 353 14.72 34.25 25.21
N THR A 354 14.18 34.40 26.41
CA THR A 354 12.95 33.72 26.87
C THR A 354 11.67 34.28 26.22
N ARG A 355 11.39 33.83 24.99
CA ARG A 355 10.23 34.23 24.18
C ARG A 355 8.92 34.30 25.01
N ARG A 356 8.38 35.51 25.19
CA ARG A 356 7.19 35.77 26.02
C ARG A 356 5.98 35.03 25.44
N LEU A 357 5.29 34.22 26.25
CA LEU A 357 4.06 33.55 25.82
C LEU A 357 2.95 34.58 25.56
N PRO A 358 2.20 34.50 24.45
CA PRO A 358 1.01 35.32 24.25
C PRO A 358 0.01 35.11 25.39
N ALA A 359 -0.63 36.18 25.86
CA ALA A 359 -1.42 36.21 27.11
C ALA A 359 -2.42 35.04 27.28
N ARG A 360 -3.09 34.63 26.19
CA ARG A 360 -4.00 33.47 26.21
C ARG A 360 -3.31 32.18 26.66
N TYR A 361 -2.12 31.87 26.15
CA TYR A 361 -1.37 30.68 26.53
C TYR A 361 -0.72 30.84 27.92
N TRP A 362 -0.32 32.06 28.30
CA TRP A 362 0.19 32.36 29.64
C TRP A 362 -0.83 32.07 30.76
N ARG A 363 -2.11 32.40 30.51
CA ARG A 363 -3.25 32.10 31.40
C ARG A 363 -3.59 30.60 31.51
N MET A 364 -3.10 29.75 30.61
CA MET A 364 -3.35 28.29 30.69
C MET A 364 -2.49 27.57 31.74
N ARG A 365 -1.38 28.17 32.18
CA ARG A 365 -0.36 27.49 33.00
C ARG A 365 -0.92 26.80 34.27
N PRO A 366 -1.85 27.38 35.06
CA PRO A 366 -2.38 26.70 36.24
C PRO A 366 -3.05 25.34 35.91
N LEU A 367 -3.88 25.29 34.87
CA LEU A 367 -4.55 24.04 34.44
C LEU A 367 -3.56 22.99 33.91
N PHE A 368 -2.45 23.42 33.31
CA PHE A 368 -1.40 22.51 32.85
C PHE A 368 -0.44 22.09 33.99
N GLN A 369 -0.35 22.89 35.07
CA GLN A 369 0.32 22.49 36.31
C GLN A 369 -0.52 21.46 37.06
N GLU A 370 -1.83 21.68 37.19
CA GLU A 370 -2.78 20.72 37.77
C GLU A 370 -2.72 19.38 37.01
N LEU A 371 -2.72 19.41 35.68
CA LEU A 371 -2.54 18.21 34.84
C LEU A 371 -1.22 17.46 35.12
N LEU A 372 -0.13 18.17 35.38
CA LEU A 372 1.16 17.56 35.74
C LEU A 372 1.16 16.98 37.17
N GLY A 373 0.56 17.68 38.15
CA GLY A 373 0.36 17.13 39.50
C GLY A 373 -0.55 15.90 39.51
N ASN A 374 -1.63 15.94 38.72
CA ASN A 374 -2.54 14.82 38.49
C ASN A 374 -1.84 13.65 37.76
N HIS A 375 -0.89 13.94 36.86
CA HIS A 375 -0.04 12.91 36.26
C HIS A 375 0.84 12.21 37.31
N ALA A 376 1.54 12.99 38.13
CA ALA A 376 2.47 12.48 39.15
C ALA A 376 1.75 11.60 40.19
N ARG A 377 0.54 12.01 40.62
CA ARG A 377 -0.31 11.26 41.55
C ARG A 377 -1.08 10.08 40.94
N CYS A 378 -0.99 9.83 39.63
CA CYS A 378 -1.85 8.84 38.97
C CYS A 378 -1.36 7.39 39.19
N PRO A 379 -2.13 6.50 39.85
CA PRO A 379 -1.70 5.16 40.20
C PRO A 379 -1.86 4.17 39.03
N TYR A 380 -1.18 4.44 37.91
CA TYR A 380 -1.32 3.72 36.64
C TYR A 380 -1.28 2.18 36.76
N ARG A 381 -0.46 1.63 37.66
CA ARG A 381 -0.36 0.18 37.90
C ARG A 381 -1.60 -0.40 38.59
N ALA A 382 -2.16 0.31 39.58
CA ALA A 382 -3.41 -0.11 40.23
C ALA A 382 -4.58 -0.05 39.24
N LEU A 383 -4.67 1.02 38.44
CA LEU A 383 -5.67 1.15 37.38
C LEU A 383 -5.55 0.04 36.32
N LEU A 384 -4.32 -0.37 35.97
CA LEU A 384 -4.09 -1.50 35.06
C LEU A 384 -4.52 -2.84 35.67
N ARG A 385 -4.20 -3.09 36.95
CA ARG A 385 -4.66 -4.30 37.67
C ARG A 385 -6.19 -4.36 37.73
N THR A 386 -6.85 -3.24 38.07
CA THR A 386 -8.30 -3.14 38.22
C THR A 386 -9.05 -3.31 36.90
N HIS A 387 -8.61 -2.66 35.83
CA HIS A 387 -9.34 -2.63 34.56
C HIS A 387 -8.88 -3.67 33.53
N CYS A 388 -7.64 -4.16 33.64
CA CYS A 388 -7.08 -5.25 32.82
C CYS A 388 -6.44 -6.33 33.72
N PRO A 389 -7.22 -6.99 34.60
CA PRO A 389 -6.70 -8.05 35.45
C PRO A 389 -6.12 -9.20 34.60
N LEU A 390 -5.10 -9.86 35.14
CA LEU A 390 -4.70 -11.17 34.65
C LEU A 390 -5.68 -12.19 35.22
N ARG A 391 -6.07 -13.21 34.44
CA ARG A 391 -6.82 -14.33 35.01
C ARG A 391 -5.91 -15.09 35.97
N ALA A 392 -6.43 -15.40 37.16
CA ALA A 392 -5.76 -16.29 38.09
C ALA A 392 -5.48 -17.65 37.42
N GLN A 393 -4.47 -18.35 37.93
CA GLN A 393 -4.33 -19.78 37.66
C GLN A 393 -5.40 -20.48 38.49
N ALA A 394 -6.12 -21.44 37.91
CA ALA A 394 -6.93 -22.35 38.72
C ALA A 394 -5.96 -23.27 39.49
N PRO A 395 -6.05 -23.37 40.83
CA PRO A 395 -5.29 -24.35 41.59
C PRO A 395 -5.91 -25.73 41.35
N GLY A 396 -5.12 -26.66 40.82
CA GLY A 396 -5.49 -28.02 40.47
C GLY A 396 -4.30 -28.69 39.78
N GLU A 397 -4.12 -29.99 39.99
CA GLU A 397 -2.98 -30.77 39.47
C GLU A 397 -1.60 -30.26 39.96
N ALA A 398 -1.50 -30.03 41.28
CA ALA A 398 -0.22 -30.06 42.00
C ALA A 398 -0.43 -30.95 43.26
N SER A 399 -0.16 -32.25 43.11
CA SER A 399 -0.40 -33.26 44.14
C SER A 399 0.67 -33.25 45.23
N SER A 400 0.25 -32.94 46.46
CA SER A 400 0.72 -33.54 47.73
C SER A 400 2.16 -34.08 47.81
N LYS A 401 3.02 -33.35 48.55
CA LYS A 401 3.79 -33.95 49.65
C LYS A 401 3.69 -33.05 50.88
N GLN A 402 3.71 -33.65 52.07
CA GLN A 402 3.41 -33.00 53.35
C GLN A 402 4.56 -32.16 53.89
N ALA A 403 4.26 -31.37 54.93
CA ALA A 403 5.26 -30.67 55.72
C ALA A 403 5.76 -31.55 56.88
N HIS A 404 7.05 -31.42 57.20
CA HIS A 404 7.54 -31.48 58.57
C HIS A 404 8.44 -30.27 58.80
N GLY A 405 8.46 -29.77 60.04
CA GLY A 405 9.29 -28.62 60.44
C GLY A 405 10.66 -29.05 60.93
N GLY A 406 11.64 -28.15 60.78
CA GLY A 406 12.98 -28.28 61.34
C GLY A 406 13.68 -26.92 61.29
N VAL A 407 14.33 -26.52 62.39
CA VAL A 407 15.09 -25.27 62.50
C VAL A 407 16.57 -25.59 62.29
N GLY A 408 17.27 -24.85 61.42
CA GLY A 408 18.71 -25.00 61.29
C GLY A 408 19.36 -24.31 60.08
N VAL A 409 20.22 -23.33 60.37
CA VAL A 409 21.54 -23.04 59.77
C VAL A 409 21.72 -23.24 58.24
N CYS A 410 22.11 -22.16 57.56
CA CYS A 410 22.74 -22.23 56.23
C CYS A 410 24.22 -22.64 56.33
N PRO A 411 24.72 -23.45 55.38
CA PRO A 411 25.94 -23.05 54.68
C PRO A 411 25.80 -23.00 53.15
N LEU A 412 26.82 -22.43 52.51
CA LEU A 412 27.05 -22.39 51.07
C LEU A 412 27.14 -23.79 50.45
N GLU A 413 26.56 -23.99 49.26
CA GLU A 413 27.33 -24.60 48.15
C GLU A 413 26.76 -24.33 46.74
N ARG A 414 27.48 -24.87 45.74
CA ARG A 414 27.53 -24.60 44.29
C ARG A 414 26.19 -24.33 43.53
N PRO A 415 26.22 -23.50 42.46
CA PRO A 415 25.08 -23.31 41.56
C PRO A 415 24.87 -24.53 40.64
N VAL A 416 24.08 -25.50 41.10
CA VAL A 416 23.58 -26.61 40.27
C VAL A 416 22.80 -26.06 39.06
N ALA A 417 22.86 -26.78 37.93
CA ALA A 417 22.27 -26.35 36.66
C ALA A 417 20.78 -26.00 36.80
N ALA A 418 20.38 -24.87 36.21
CA ALA A 418 18.99 -24.42 36.25
C ALA A 418 18.07 -25.47 35.57
N PRO A 419 16.96 -25.88 36.22
CA PRO A 419 16.13 -26.97 35.71
C PRO A 419 15.51 -26.61 34.34
N GLU A 420 15.35 -27.63 33.50
CA GLU A 420 14.70 -27.48 32.19
C GLU A 420 13.21 -27.15 32.38
N GLU A 421 12.90 -25.85 32.46
CA GLU A 421 11.56 -25.36 32.75
C GLU A 421 10.61 -25.52 31.54
N ASN A 422 10.21 -26.79 31.33
CA ASN A 422 9.21 -27.37 30.42
C ASN A 422 8.79 -26.53 29.20
N THR A 423 9.13 -27.04 28.02
CA THR A 423 8.75 -26.53 26.68
C THR A 423 7.26 -26.79 26.35
N ASP A 424 6.41 -26.85 27.38
CA ASP A 424 4.99 -27.22 27.31
C ASP A 424 4.18 -26.33 26.34
N PRO A 425 3.60 -26.90 25.26
CA PRO A 425 2.70 -26.18 24.36
C PRO A 425 1.44 -25.64 25.06
N ARG A 426 0.94 -26.31 26.12
CA ARG A 426 -0.25 -25.89 26.87
C ARG A 426 -0.01 -24.54 27.55
N ARG A 427 1.18 -24.31 28.16
CA ARG A 427 1.65 -23.03 28.72
C ARG A 427 1.62 -21.90 27.70
N LEU A 428 2.08 -22.15 26.47
CA LEU A 428 2.05 -21.16 25.39
C LEU A 428 0.61 -20.85 24.95
N VAL A 429 -0.23 -21.86 24.73
CA VAL A 429 -1.65 -21.68 24.37
C VAL A 429 -2.42 -20.95 25.47
N ARG A 430 -2.14 -21.25 26.74
CA ARG A 430 -2.71 -20.56 27.92
C ARG A 430 -2.37 -19.06 27.90
N LEU A 431 -1.12 -18.70 27.65
CA LEU A 431 -0.69 -17.29 27.53
C LEU A 431 -1.29 -16.57 26.31
N LEU A 432 -1.43 -17.25 25.15
CA LEU A 432 -2.07 -16.68 23.96
C LEU A 432 -3.53 -16.26 24.20
N ARG A 433 -4.24 -16.95 25.10
CA ARG A 433 -5.61 -16.65 25.53
C ARG A 433 -5.70 -15.47 26.53
N GLN A 434 -4.58 -15.01 27.12
CA GLN A 434 -4.55 -13.93 28.13
C GLN A 434 -4.41 -12.52 27.52
N HIS A 435 -5.16 -12.20 26.46
CA HIS A 435 -5.24 -10.85 25.91
C HIS A 435 -6.36 -10.01 26.56
N SER A 436 -6.12 -8.72 26.80
CA SER A 436 -7.18 -7.81 27.24
C SER A 436 -8.16 -7.51 26.11
N SER A 437 -9.46 -7.43 26.43
CA SER A 437 -10.48 -6.99 25.49
C SER A 437 -10.39 -5.47 25.21
N PRO A 438 -10.88 -4.98 24.06
CA PRO A 438 -10.98 -3.54 23.83
C PRO A 438 -11.81 -2.80 24.88
N TRP A 439 -12.79 -3.45 25.52
CA TRP A 439 -13.56 -2.83 26.60
C TRP A 439 -12.74 -2.61 27.88
N GLN A 440 -11.97 -3.62 28.30
CA GLN A 440 -11.03 -3.50 29.42
C GLN A 440 -10.00 -2.38 29.18
N VAL A 441 -9.39 -2.36 28.00
CA VAL A 441 -8.45 -1.31 27.58
C VAL A 441 -9.12 0.06 27.55
N TYR A 442 -10.38 0.17 27.11
CA TYR A 442 -11.15 1.41 27.21
C TYR A 442 -11.36 1.84 28.67
N THR A 443 -11.74 0.93 29.58
CA THR A 443 -11.96 1.29 30.99
C THR A 443 -10.67 1.77 31.67
N PHE A 444 -9.52 1.13 31.38
CA PHE A 444 -8.20 1.59 31.80
C PHE A 444 -7.90 3.00 31.28
N LEU A 445 -8.02 3.23 29.97
CA LEU A 445 -7.76 4.54 29.35
C LEU A 445 -8.73 5.62 29.87
N ARG A 446 -10.01 5.28 30.11
CA ARG A 446 -11.01 6.16 30.71
C ARG A 446 -10.59 6.58 32.11
N ALA A 447 -10.22 5.64 32.98
CA ALA A 447 -9.83 5.94 34.35
C ALA A 447 -8.58 6.83 34.40
N CYS A 448 -7.56 6.52 33.59
CA CYS A 448 -6.37 7.36 33.42
C CYS A 448 -6.71 8.78 32.94
N LEU A 449 -7.58 8.93 31.93
CA LEU A 449 -7.98 10.24 31.40
C LEU A 449 -8.83 11.05 32.39
N CYS A 450 -9.71 10.39 33.16
CA CYS A 450 -10.54 11.05 34.17
C CYS A 450 -9.73 11.50 35.39
N ARG A 451 -8.65 10.81 35.74
CA ARG A 451 -7.71 11.25 36.78
C ARG A 451 -6.68 12.27 36.29
N LEU A 452 -6.27 12.22 35.01
CA LEU A 452 -5.28 13.13 34.45
C LEU A 452 -5.82 14.54 34.21
N VAL A 453 -6.92 14.65 33.44
CA VAL A 453 -7.28 15.91 32.78
C VAL A 453 -8.27 16.71 33.65
N PRO A 454 -7.88 17.90 34.15
CA PRO A 454 -8.75 18.81 34.90
C PRO A 454 -10.14 18.98 34.30
N PRO A 455 -11.23 19.00 35.10
CA PRO A 455 -12.59 19.24 34.62
C PRO A 455 -12.70 20.51 33.76
N ALA A 456 -12.01 21.59 34.17
CA ALA A 456 -11.98 22.86 33.47
C ALA A 456 -11.37 22.79 32.05
N LEU A 457 -10.42 21.89 31.77
CA LEU A 457 -9.87 21.73 30.42
C LEU A 457 -10.87 21.11 29.44
N TRP A 458 -11.81 20.30 29.92
CA TRP A 458 -12.94 19.81 29.11
C TRP A 458 -14.01 20.89 28.87
N GLY A 459 -14.14 21.87 29.77
CA GLY A 459 -15.23 22.85 29.79
C GLY A 459 -16.57 22.25 30.26
N SER A 460 -16.94 21.05 29.79
CA SER A 460 -18.15 20.37 30.23
C SER A 460 -18.07 18.83 30.19
N ARG A 461 -18.95 18.19 30.96
CA ARG A 461 -19.17 16.73 30.95
C ARG A 461 -19.53 16.21 29.54
N HIS A 462 -20.13 17.03 28.67
CA HIS A 462 -20.42 16.67 27.27
C HIS A 462 -19.13 16.49 26.46
N ASN A 463 -18.21 17.46 26.50
CA ASN A 463 -16.93 17.38 25.79
C ASN A 463 -16.08 16.19 26.26
N GLN A 464 -16.03 15.95 27.58
CA GLN A 464 -15.37 14.78 28.16
C GLN A 464 -15.97 13.46 27.62
N ARG A 465 -17.31 13.32 27.66
CA ARG A 465 -18.03 12.15 27.10
C ARG A 465 -17.77 11.99 25.59
N ARG A 466 -17.70 13.08 24.82
CA ARG A 466 -17.37 13.07 23.37
C ARG A 466 -15.95 12.57 23.10
N PHE A 467 -14.96 13.05 23.85
CA PHE A 467 -13.58 12.57 23.72
C PHE A 467 -13.47 11.09 24.09
N LEU A 468 -14.08 10.67 25.21
CA LEU A 468 -14.09 9.27 25.63
C LEU A 468 -14.79 8.34 24.60
N ARG A 469 -15.86 8.80 23.93
CA ARG A 469 -16.46 8.04 22.80
C ARG A 469 -15.46 7.88 21.64
N ASN A 470 -14.66 8.90 21.35
CA ASN A 470 -13.59 8.82 20.36
C ASN A 470 -12.42 7.92 20.80
N VAL A 471 -12.12 7.80 22.10
CA VAL A 471 -11.15 6.82 22.63
C VAL A 471 -11.67 5.39 22.44
N LYS A 472 -12.93 5.10 22.82
CA LYS A 472 -13.57 3.79 22.58
C LYS A 472 -13.58 3.43 21.08
N LYS A 473 -13.84 4.42 20.21
CA LYS A 473 -13.75 4.27 18.76
C LYS A 473 -12.32 3.93 18.31
N PHE A 474 -11.31 4.68 18.75
CA PHE A 474 -9.92 4.58 18.28
C PHE A 474 -9.29 3.20 18.51
N ILE A 475 -9.43 2.63 19.71
CA ILE A 475 -8.93 1.28 20.02
C ILE A 475 -9.72 0.16 19.32
N SER A 476 -10.95 0.46 18.87
CA SER A 476 -11.81 -0.45 18.10
C SER A 476 -11.61 -0.31 16.58
N LEU A 477 -10.61 0.46 16.15
CA LEU A 477 -10.21 0.52 14.74
C LEU A 477 -9.16 -0.57 14.44
N GLY A 478 -9.17 -1.08 13.21
CA GLY A 478 -8.21 -2.09 12.78
C GLY A 478 -6.79 -1.57 12.57
N LYS A 479 -5.90 -2.50 12.17
CA LYS A 479 -4.52 -2.23 11.75
C LYS A 479 -4.44 -1.11 10.70
N HIS A 480 -3.54 -0.16 10.96
CA HIS A 480 -3.25 1.03 10.12
C HIS A 480 -4.44 1.97 9.84
N ALA A 481 -5.53 1.85 10.60
CA ALA A 481 -6.65 2.77 10.54
C ALA A 481 -6.29 4.16 11.14
N LYS A 482 -7.07 5.17 10.76
CA LYS A 482 -6.87 6.58 11.14
C LYS A 482 -8.15 7.14 11.75
N LEU A 483 -8.01 7.98 12.78
CA LEU A 483 -9.06 8.87 13.26
C LEU A 483 -8.70 10.29 12.81
N SER A 484 -9.59 10.97 12.08
CA SER A 484 -9.30 12.32 11.60
C SER A 484 -9.48 13.38 12.70
N PRO A 485 -8.75 14.51 12.65
CA PRO A 485 -8.95 15.61 13.60
C PRO A 485 -10.39 16.16 13.60
N GLN A 486 -11.06 16.13 12.45
CA GLN A 486 -12.45 16.57 12.31
C GLN A 486 -13.44 15.68 13.08
N GLU A 487 -13.21 14.36 13.11
CA GLU A 487 -14.01 13.45 13.96
C GLU A 487 -13.69 13.63 15.45
N LEU A 488 -12.47 14.04 15.77
CA LEU A 488 -12.02 14.28 17.14
C LEU A 488 -12.63 15.56 17.72
N THR A 489 -12.84 16.59 16.90
CA THR A 489 -13.53 17.84 17.27
C THR A 489 -15.04 17.83 17.03
N TRP A 490 -15.59 16.83 16.33
CA TRP A 490 -17.02 16.80 15.96
C TRP A 490 -17.95 16.90 17.17
N LYS A 491 -18.83 17.90 17.14
CA LYS A 491 -19.79 18.23 18.22
C LYS A 491 -19.13 18.52 19.58
N MET A 492 -17.87 18.96 19.61
CA MET A 492 -17.29 19.60 20.80
C MET A 492 -17.88 21.01 20.96
N LYS A 493 -18.34 21.35 22.17
CA LYS A 493 -18.79 22.70 22.51
C LYS A 493 -17.59 23.56 22.89
N VAL A 494 -17.21 24.50 22.03
CA VAL A 494 -16.01 25.35 22.21
C VAL A 494 -16.23 26.47 23.23
N GLN A 495 -17.48 26.90 23.44
CA GLN A 495 -17.86 27.99 24.35
C GLN A 495 -17.74 27.60 25.84
N ASP A 496 -18.03 26.34 26.16
CA ASP A 496 -17.89 25.72 27.50
C ASP A 496 -16.45 25.84 28.04
N CYS A 497 -15.46 25.80 27.16
CA CYS A 497 -14.05 25.85 27.52
C CYS A 497 -13.60 27.28 27.86
N ALA A 498 -13.89 27.73 29.09
CA ALA A 498 -13.56 29.07 29.58
C ALA A 498 -12.08 29.47 29.37
N TRP A 499 -11.15 28.51 29.53
CA TRP A 499 -9.70 28.68 29.32
C TRP A 499 -9.29 29.06 27.87
N LEU A 500 -10.21 28.95 26.90
CA LEU A 500 -9.99 29.39 25.52
C LEU A 500 -10.29 30.88 25.29
N ARG A 501 -10.98 31.56 26.22
CA ARG A 501 -11.45 32.95 26.07
C ARG A 501 -10.27 33.93 26.01
N GLY A 502 -10.30 34.86 25.04
CA GLY A 502 -9.33 35.95 24.95
C GLY A 502 -9.56 37.04 26.01
N SER A 503 -10.83 37.41 26.18
CA SER A 503 -11.34 38.33 27.20
C SER A 503 -12.48 37.63 27.95
N PRO A 504 -12.56 37.74 29.29
CA PRO A 504 -13.82 37.58 30.03
C PRO A 504 -14.86 38.62 29.59
N GLY A 505 -16.12 38.45 29.96
CA GLY A 505 -17.18 39.46 29.82
C GLY A 505 -17.76 39.72 28.41
N ALA A 506 -17.04 39.45 27.33
CA ALA A 506 -17.51 39.81 25.98
C ALA A 506 -18.77 39.03 25.52
N CYS A 507 -19.90 39.73 25.34
CA CYS A 507 -21.21 39.16 24.98
C CYS A 507 -21.26 38.51 23.58
N SER A 508 -20.38 38.92 22.64
CA SER A 508 -20.29 38.34 21.29
C SER A 508 -18.87 37.85 20.98
N VAL A 509 -18.76 36.82 20.14
CA VAL A 509 -17.49 36.17 19.77
C VAL A 509 -17.34 36.16 18.24
N PRO A 510 -16.47 37.02 17.67
CA PRO A 510 -16.25 37.07 16.22
C PRO A 510 -15.84 35.71 15.63
N ALA A 511 -16.31 35.41 14.42
CA ALA A 511 -16.08 34.10 13.78
C ALA A 511 -14.60 33.73 13.63
N ALA A 512 -13.71 34.71 13.42
CA ALA A 512 -12.25 34.49 13.39
C ALA A 512 -11.69 34.06 14.75
N GLU A 513 -12.19 34.64 15.85
CA GLU A 513 -11.84 34.24 17.21
C GLU A 513 -12.43 32.87 17.56
N HIS A 514 -13.65 32.55 17.12
CA HIS A 514 -14.22 31.20 17.28
C HIS A 514 -13.34 30.14 16.60
N ARG A 515 -12.98 30.36 15.33
CA ARG A 515 -12.04 29.49 14.57
C ARG A 515 -10.68 29.37 15.25
N ARG A 516 -10.20 30.43 15.91
CA ARG A 516 -8.96 30.40 16.71
C ARG A 516 -9.11 29.52 17.97
N ARG A 517 -10.26 29.57 18.66
CA ARG A 517 -10.57 28.70 19.80
C ARG A 517 -10.70 27.23 19.37
N GLU A 518 -11.40 26.95 18.27
CA GLU A 518 -11.43 25.62 17.63
C GLU A 518 -10.02 25.09 17.37
N GLY A 519 -9.17 25.90 16.73
CA GLY A 519 -7.78 25.52 16.43
C GLY A 519 -6.86 25.35 17.64
N VAL A 520 -7.19 25.92 18.81
CA VAL A 520 -6.49 25.64 20.07
C VAL A 520 -7.02 24.34 20.68
N LEU A 521 -8.34 24.17 20.81
CA LEU A 521 -8.96 22.96 21.35
C LEU A 521 -8.56 21.72 20.54
N ALA A 522 -8.57 21.81 19.21
CA ALA A 522 -8.14 20.75 18.31
C ALA A 522 -6.69 20.29 18.58
N ARG A 523 -5.77 21.21 18.90
CA ARG A 523 -4.37 20.86 19.26
C ARG A 523 -4.31 20.09 20.57
N LEU A 524 -5.04 20.52 21.62
CA LEU A 524 -5.11 19.80 22.88
C LEU A 524 -5.69 18.38 22.70
N LEU A 525 -6.83 18.25 22.00
CA LEU A 525 -7.47 16.96 21.77
C LEU A 525 -6.59 16.02 20.92
N CYS A 526 -5.96 16.53 19.86
CA CYS A 526 -5.01 15.77 19.05
C CYS A 526 -3.77 15.33 19.84
N TRP A 527 -3.27 16.14 20.77
CA TRP A 527 -2.17 15.73 21.66
C TRP A 527 -2.62 14.69 22.70
N LEU A 528 -3.78 14.86 23.34
CA LEU A 528 -4.34 13.86 24.27
C LEU A 528 -4.53 12.50 23.59
N MET A 529 -5.06 12.47 22.36
CA MET A 529 -5.25 11.23 21.60
C MET A 529 -3.95 10.69 21.00
N GLY A 530 -3.19 11.52 20.29
CA GLY A 530 -2.03 11.13 19.49
C GLY A 530 -0.71 11.00 20.27
N THR A 531 -0.63 11.57 21.47
CA THR A 531 0.56 11.52 22.34
C THR A 531 0.26 10.77 23.64
N TYR A 532 -0.71 11.21 24.45
CA TYR A 532 -0.97 10.60 25.77
C TYR A 532 -1.61 9.21 25.68
N VAL A 533 -2.76 9.06 25.02
CA VAL A 533 -3.43 7.75 24.85
C VAL A 533 -2.54 6.77 24.09
N VAL A 534 -1.80 7.25 23.09
CA VAL A 534 -0.81 6.45 22.35
C VAL A 534 0.32 5.95 23.26
N GLU A 535 0.93 6.78 24.12
CA GLU A 535 2.02 6.31 24.99
C GLU A 535 1.53 5.40 26.13
N LEU A 536 0.31 5.56 26.63
CA LEU A 536 -0.31 4.57 27.53
C LEU A 536 -0.41 3.20 26.86
N LEU A 537 -0.95 3.13 25.64
CA LEU A 537 -1.03 1.88 24.87
C LEU A 537 0.37 1.29 24.62
N ARG A 538 1.35 2.11 24.24
CA ARG A 538 2.75 1.69 23.99
C ARG A 538 3.47 1.18 25.24
N SER A 539 3.16 1.73 26.41
CA SER A 539 3.84 1.44 27.68
C SER A 539 3.28 0.20 28.37
N PHE A 540 1.95 0.03 28.37
CA PHE A 540 1.29 -1.05 29.13
C PHE A 540 0.90 -2.26 28.28
N PHE A 541 0.81 -2.12 26.95
CA PHE A 541 0.39 -3.22 26.06
C PHE A 541 1.35 -3.46 24.90
N TYR A 542 1.53 -4.72 24.50
CA TYR A 542 1.99 -5.10 23.18
C TYR A 542 0.76 -5.29 22.28
N VAL A 543 0.66 -4.52 21.20
CA VAL A 543 -0.52 -4.51 20.32
C VAL A 543 -0.16 -5.05 18.95
N THR A 544 -0.88 -6.07 18.50
CA THR A 544 -0.64 -6.78 17.22
C THR A 544 -1.94 -7.33 16.62
N GLU A 545 -1.94 -7.54 15.31
CA GLU A 545 -2.85 -8.47 14.64
C GLU A 545 -2.46 -9.95 14.88
N THR A 546 -3.38 -10.87 14.56
CA THR A 546 -3.13 -12.32 14.49
C THR A 546 -3.23 -12.82 13.04
N THR A 547 -2.83 -14.06 12.77
CA THR A 547 -2.95 -14.64 11.42
C THR A 547 -4.39 -14.87 10.97
N PHE A 548 -5.33 -15.05 11.91
CA PHE A 548 -6.68 -15.53 11.64
C PHE A 548 -7.75 -14.42 11.66
N GLN A 549 -7.70 -13.45 12.59
CA GLN A 549 -8.74 -12.41 12.73
C GLN A 549 -8.48 -11.12 11.91
N LYS A 550 -7.90 -11.31 10.72
CA LYS A 550 -7.67 -10.29 9.67
C LYS A 550 -6.99 -9.01 10.24
N ASN A 551 -7.65 -7.85 10.25
CA ASN A 551 -7.07 -6.58 10.75
C ASN A 551 -7.44 -6.24 12.21
N ARG A 552 -8.06 -7.17 12.97
CA ARG A 552 -8.40 -6.93 14.39
C ARG A 552 -7.13 -6.78 15.22
N LEU A 553 -7.14 -5.85 16.17
CA LEU A 553 -6.04 -5.63 17.10
C LEU A 553 -6.28 -6.37 18.42
N PHE A 554 -5.22 -7.02 18.92
CA PHE A 554 -5.16 -7.73 20.19
C PHE A 554 -4.22 -6.98 21.13
N PHE A 555 -4.60 -6.87 22.40
CA PHE A 555 -3.91 -6.07 23.41
C PHE A 555 -3.35 -6.99 24.51
N TYR A 556 -2.12 -7.46 24.35
CA TYR A 556 -1.44 -8.26 25.37
C TYR A 556 -0.80 -7.31 26.39
N ARG A 557 -0.98 -7.55 27.70
CA ARG A 557 -0.21 -6.85 28.73
C ARG A 557 1.28 -7.18 28.61
N LYS A 558 2.19 -6.26 28.97
CA LYS A 558 3.64 -6.54 28.82
C LYS A 558 4.07 -7.76 29.64
N SER A 559 3.47 -7.95 30.81
CA SER A 559 3.70 -9.11 31.67
C SER A 559 3.34 -10.45 31.01
N VAL A 560 2.35 -10.47 30.11
CA VAL A 560 1.93 -11.66 29.34
C VAL A 560 2.76 -11.81 28.07
N TRP A 561 3.06 -10.68 27.39
CA TRP A 561 3.81 -10.70 26.15
C TRP A 561 5.30 -11.06 26.34
N SER A 562 5.91 -10.69 27.47
CA SER A 562 7.35 -10.98 27.68
C SER A 562 7.64 -12.49 27.74
N PRO A 563 6.90 -13.32 28.54
CA PRO A 563 7.05 -14.78 28.50
C PRO A 563 6.71 -15.39 27.13
N LEU A 564 5.63 -14.93 26.46
CA LEU A 564 5.30 -15.36 25.09
C LEU A 564 6.47 -15.11 24.13
N GLN A 565 7.09 -13.93 24.20
CA GLN A 565 8.22 -13.59 23.36
C GLN A 565 9.46 -14.45 23.70
N THR A 566 9.73 -14.74 24.97
CA THR A 566 10.83 -15.66 25.36
C THR A 566 10.61 -17.07 24.82
N LEU A 567 9.40 -17.63 24.95
CA LEU A 567 9.07 -18.96 24.40
C LEU A 567 9.18 -18.97 22.87
N GLY A 568 8.66 -17.95 22.19
CA GLY A 568 8.79 -17.80 20.74
C GLY A 568 10.23 -17.63 20.26
N VAL A 569 11.09 -16.96 21.04
CA VAL A 569 12.54 -16.89 20.77
C VAL A 569 13.17 -18.27 20.89
N ARG A 570 12.95 -19.00 21.99
CA ARG A 570 13.48 -20.37 22.17
C ARG A 570 13.09 -21.28 21.00
N GLN A 571 11.80 -21.34 20.67
CA GLN A 571 11.28 -22.12 19.54
C GLN A 571 11.93 -21.73 18.20
N HIS A 572 12.16 -20.44 17.96
CA HIS A 572 12.80 -19.98 16.73
C HIS A 572 14.31 -20.27 16.71
N CYS A 573 15.01 -20.18 17.85
CA CYS A 573 16.41 -20.54 17.95
C CYS A 573 16.64 -21.99 17.51
N THR A 574 15.78 -22.91 17.96
CA THR A 574 15.79 -24.31 17.49
C THR A 574 15.40 -24.41 16.01
N SER A 575 14.31 -23.76 15.59
CA SER A 575 13.74 -23.98 14.24
C SER A 575 14.59 -23.52 13.07
N VAL A 576 15.49 -22.53 13.26
CA VAL A 576 16.40 -22.02 12.21
C VAL A 576 17.88 -22.06 12.62
N ARG A 577 18.21 -22.88 13.62
CA ARG A 577 19.56 -23.08 14.19
C ARG A 577 20.29 -21.74 14.44
N LEU A 578 19.76 -20.91 15.32
CA LEU A 578 20.33 -19.59 15.62
C LEU A 578 21.62 -19.70 16.46
N ARG A 579 22.78 -19.50 15.83
CA ARG A 579 24.06 -19.38 16.54
C ARG A 579 24.22 -17.96 17.11
N GLU A 580 24.50 -17.83 18.40
CA GLU A 580 24.82 -16.53 18.99
C GLU A 580 26.18 -16.02 18.49
N LEU A 581 26.26 -14.73 18.18
CA LEU A 581 27.50 -14.07 17.74
C LEU A 581 28.13 -13.28 18.88
N SER A 582 29.42 -13.54 19.14
CA SER A 582 30.22 -12.78 20.09
C SER A 582 30.38 -11.31 19.68
N ALA A 583 30.66 -10.44 20.64
CA ALA A 583 30.95 -9.03 20.35
C ALA A 583 32.18 -8.86 19.44
N ALA A 584 33.13 -9.79 19.46
CA ALA A 584 34.31 -9.80 18.60
C ALA A 584 33.98 -10.21 17.15
N GLU A 585 33.12 -11.21 16.93
CA GLU A 585 32.62 -11.55 15.58
C GLU A 585 31.82 -10.39 14.96
N VAL A 586 30.91 -9.79 15.74
CA VAL A 586 30.09 -8.66 15.27
C VAL A 586 30.97 -7.45 14.90
N ARG A 587 32.02 -7.16 15.68
CA ARG A 587 33.02 -6.13 15.35
C ARG A 587 33.78 -6.45 14.06
N ARG A 588 34.42 -7.62 13.98
CA ARG A 588 35.16 -8.06 12.77
C ARG A 588 34.31 -8.02 11.50
N GLN A 589 33.04 -8.44 11.58
CA GLN A 589 32.12 -8.39 10.44
C GLN A 589 31.70 -6.95 10.04
N HIS A 590 31.64 -6.00 10.98
CA HIS A 590 31.47 -4.57 10.65
C HIS A 590 32.75 -3.95 10.07
N GLU A 591 33.92 -4.31 10.59
CA GLU A 591 35.24 -3.82 10.18
C GLU A 591 35.62 -4.30 8.77
N ALA A 592 35.36 -5.58 8.45
CA ALA A 592 35.57 -6.20 7.14
C ALA A 592 34.68 -5.63 6.01
N ARG A 593 33.92 -4.54 6.26
CA ARG A 593 33.02 -3.84 5.33
C ARG A 593 31.90 -4.70 4.72
N ALA A 594 31.77 -5.96 5.11
CA ALA A 594 30.61 -6.79 4.82
C ALA A 594 29.33 -6.07 5.26
N THR A 595 28.35 -5.93 4.36
CA THR A 595 27.15 -5.15 4.66
C THR A 595 26.16 -6.02 5.44
N LEU A 596 26.47 -6.22 6.73
CA LEU A 596 25.71 -7.05 7.66
C LEU A 596 24.21 -6.77 7.57
N LEU A 597 23.47 -7.77 7.09
CA LEU A 597 22.02 -7.76 7.00
C LEU A 597 21.41 -8.03 8.38
N THR A 598 21.56 -7.07 9.28
CA THR A 598 20.81 -7.11 10.53
C THR A 598 19.32 -7.01 10.24
N SER A 599 18.54 -7.86 10.88
CA SER A 599 17.08 -7.76 10.91
C SER A 599 16.56 -7.71 12.35
N ARG A 600 15.33 -7.23 12.52
CA ARG A 600 14.62 -7.31 13.81
C ARG A 600 13.54 -8.37 13.76
N LEU A 601 13.60 -9.32 14.69
CA LEU A 601 12.56 -10.32 14.89
C LEU A 601 11.28 -9.71 15.49
N ARG A 602 10.13 -10.12 14.98
CA ARG A 602 8.78 -9.86 15.51
C ARG A 602 7.97 -11.15 15.46
N PHE A 603 7.09 -11.35 16.44
CA PHE A 603 6.13 -12.45 16.43
C PHE A 603 4.69 -11.99 16.12
N LEU A 604 3.94 -12.84 15.41
CA LEU A 604 2.47 -12.74 15.25
C LEU A 604 1.80 -13.97 15.87
N PRO A 605 0.73 -13.83 16.68
CA PRO A 605 -0.05 -14.97 17.17
C PRO A 605 -0.70 -15.79 16.05
N LYS A 606 -0.49 -17.11 16.11
CA LYS A 606 -1.30 -18.18 15.52
C LYS A 606 -2.21 -18.78 16.63
N PRO A 607 -3.20 -19.66 16.33
CA PRO A 607 -4.03 -20.29 17.37
C PRO A 607 -3.26 -21.15 18.38
N GLY A 608 -2.23 -21.88 17.93
CA GLY A 608 -1.40 -22.78 18.74
C GLY A 608 0.09 -22.41 18.79
N GLY A 609 0.47 -21.16 18.51
CA GLY A 609 1.89 -20.80 18.38
C GLY A 609 2.15 -19.35 18.02
N LEU A 610 3.41 -19.02 17.77
CA LEU A 610 3.86 -17.73 17.25
C LEU A 610 4.46 -17.90 15.85
N ARG A 611 4.22 -16.96 14.93
CA ARG A 611 4.92 -16.89 13.64
C ARG A 611 6.06 -15.87 13.74
N PRO A 612 7.33 -16.26 13.55
CA PRO A 612 8.42 -15.30 13.38
C PRO A 612 8.24 -14.53 12.07
N ILE A 613 8.48 -13.23 12.10
CA ILE A 613 8.63 -12.36 10.92
C ILE A 613 9.81 -11.45 11.20
N VAL A 614 10.81 -11.46 10.32
CA VAL A 614 11.94 -10.52 10.37
C VAL A 614 11.62 -9.27 9.56
N ASN A 615 12.03 -8.11 10.08
CA ASN A 615 11.98 -6.86 9.34
C ASN A 615 13.37 -6.50 8.80
N MET A 616 13.53 -6.60 7.47
CA MET A 616 14.75 -6.23 6.75
C MET A 616 14.93 -4.71 6.57
N ASP A 617 13.90 -3.89 6.86
CA ASP A 617 14.00 -2.41 6.84
C ASP A 617 14.87 -1.85 8.00
N TYR A 618 15.56 -2.71 8.76
CA TYR A 618 16.37 -2.33 9.94
C TYR A 618 17.76 -2.99 9.96
N VAL A 619 18.61 -2.68 8.99
CA VAL A 619 20.06 -2.86 9.13
C VAL A 619 20.55 -1.99 10.31
N ALA A 620 21.28 -2.58 11.26
CA ALA A 620 21.66 -1.90 12.49
C ALA A 620 23.09 -1.33 12.38
N GLY A 621 23.18 0.01 12.35
CA GLY A 621 24.46 0.74 12.38
C GLY A 621 24.27 2.23 12.13
N ALA A 622 23.55 2.58 11.06
CA ALA A 622 23.30 3.96 10.65
C ALA A 622 22.33 4.71 11.59
N ARG A 623 22.83 5.29 12.70
CA ARG A 623 22.02 5.98 13.70
C ARG A 623 22.57 7.29 14.29
N ALA A 624 23.55 7.90 13.64
CA ALA A 624 23.82 9.33 13.77
C ALA A 624 24.24 9.90 12.41
N LEU A 625 23.63 11.03 12.02
CA LEU A 625 23.81 11.76 10.76
C LEU A 625 23.51 10.97 9.45
N CYS A 626 22.87 11.67 8.50
CA CYS A 626 22.56 11.23 7.13
C CYS A 626 21.63 10.00 6.97
N ARG A 627 21.08 9.82 5.76
CA ARG A 627 20.44 8.58 5.32
C ARG A 627 21.43 7.80 4.48
N ASP A 628 22.01 6.76 5.07
CA ASP A 628 23.12 6.04 4.47
C ASP A 628 22.85 5.60 3.03
N LYS A 629 23.76 5.98 2.11
CA LYS A 629 23.66 5.62 0.68
C LYS A 629 23.78 4.08 0.52
N LYS A 630 24.56 3.44 1.40
CA LYS A 630 24.80 1.97 1.42
C LYS A 630 23.51 1.16 1.57
N ILE A 631 22.66 1.49 2.54
CA ILE A 631 21.40 0.75 2.79
C ILE A 631 20.44 0.88 1.59
N GLN A 632 20.41 2.04 0.95
CA GLN A 632 19.59 2.27 -0.26
C GLN A 632 20.13 1.49 -1.47
N HIS A 633 21.45 1.36 -1.58
CA HIS A 633 22.12 0.54 -2.59
C HIS A 633 21.77 -0.95 -2.42
N LEU A 634 22.00 -1.53 -1.23
CA LEU A 634 21.65 -2.92 -0.91
C LEU A 634 20.16 -3.21 -1.15
N THR A 635 19.28 -2.32 -0.67
CA THR A 635 17.82 -2.41 -0.89
C THR A 635 17.44 -2.34 -2.39
N SER A 636 18.28 -1.73 -3.23
CA SER A 636 18.13 -1.73 -4.69
C SER A 636 18.67 -3.01 -5.32
N GLN A 637 19.82 -3.52 -4.88
CA GLN A 637 20.43 -4.76 -5.38
C GLN A 637 19.54 -5.98 -5.08
N VAL A 638 18.98 -6.10 -3.87
CA VAL A 638 17.97 -7.13 -3.53
C VAL A 638 16.77 -7.08 -4.48
N LYS A 639 16.40 -5.88 -4.95
CA LYS A 639 15.34 -5.68 -5.95
C LYS A 639 15.80 -5.95 -7.39
N THR A 640 17.09 -5.82 -7.71
CA THR A 640 17.68 -6.32 -8.95
C THR A 640 17.63 -7.85 -8.96
N LEU A 641 18.19 -8.52 -7.95
CA LEU A 641 18.17 -9.98 -7.79
C LEU A 641 16.74 -10.55 -7.88
N PHE A 642 15.78 -9.96 -7.16
CA PHE A 642 14.36 -10.35 -7.30
C PHE A 642 13.84 -10.18 -8.74
N SER A 643 14.21 -9.11 -9.44
CA SER A 643 13.79 -8.88 -10.84
C SER A 643 14.43 -9.89 -11.80
N VAL A 644 15.69 -10.27 -11.56
CA VAL A 644 16.43 -11.27 -12.37
C VAL A 644 15.88 -12.68 -12.15
N LEU A 645 15.62 -13.10 -10.91
CA LEU A 645 14.95 -14.37 -10.64
C LEU A 645 13.52 -14.43 -11.22
N ASN A 646 12.83 -13.29 -11.31
CA ASN A 646 11.54 -13.19 -12.02
C ASN A 646 11.67 -13.22 -13.56
N TYR A 647 12.82 -12.83 -14.11
CA TYR A 647 13.12 -12.92 -15.54
C TYR A 647 13.46 -14.36 -15.94
N GLU A 648 14.34 -15.04 -15.20
CA GLU A 648 14.74 -16.41 -15.51
C GLU A 648 13.60 -17.42 -15.36
N ARG A 649 12.74 -17.29 -14.35
CA ARG A 649 11.52 -18.13 -14.24
C ARG A 649 10.50 -17.87 -15.35
N ALA A 650 10.56 -16.72 -16.04
CA ALA A 650 9.68 -16.40 -17.16
C ALA A 650 10.21 -16.97 -18.48
N ARG A 651 11.54 -16.98 -18.67
CA ARG A 651 12.21 -17.66 -19.80
C ARG A 651 12.18 -19.18 -19.67
N ARG A 652 12.28 -19.69 -18.44
CA ARG A 652 12.29 -21.13 -18.14
C ARG A 652 11.18 -21.49 -17.12
N PRO A 653 9.89 -21.55 -17.50
CA PRO A 653 8.78 -21.83 -16.58
C PRO A 653 8.94 -23.14 -15.78
N ARG A 654 9.54 -24.18 -16.39
CA ARG A 654 9.87 -25.47 -15.75
C ARG A 654 10.66 -25.32 -14.44
N LEU A 655 11.37 -24.20 -14.22
CA LEU A 655 12.11 -23.92 -12.98
C LEU A 655 11.22 -23.88 -11.72
N LEU A 656 9.95 -23.49 -11.84
CA LEU A 656 9.01 -23.41 -10.72
C LEU A 656 8.36 -24.74 -10.34
N GLY A 657 8.50 -25.78 -11.17
CA GLY A 657 7.76 -27.04 -11.02
C GLY A 657 6.26 -26.78 -11.08
N ALA A 658 5.52 -27.30 -10.09
CA ALA A 658 4.08 -27.08 -9.91
C ALA A 658 3.71 -25.75 -9.20
N SER A 659 4.67 -24.84 -8.96
CA SER A 659 4.41 -23.64 -8.16
C SER A 659 3.53 -22.61 -8.89
N VAL A 660 2.29 -22.47 -8.42
CA VAL A 660 1.37 -21.38 -8.77
C VAL A 660 1.65 -20.17 -7.87
N LEU A 661 1.61 -18.95 -8.43
CA LEU A 661 1.89 -17.73 -7.67
C LEU A 661 0.63 -16.92 -7.35
N GLY A 662 -0.48 -17.13 -8.07
CA GLY A 662 -1.77 -16.53 -7.78
C GLY A 662 -2.97 -17.25 -8.39
N MET A 663 -4.16 -16.74 -8.09
CA MET A 663 -5.43 -17.33 -8.53
C MET A 663 -5.67 -17.31 -10.05
N ASP A 664 -5.03 -16.39 -10.80
CA ASP A 664 -5.06 -16.43 -12.27
C ASP A 664 -4.14 -17.54 -12.84
N ASP A 665 -3.14 -18.02 -12.09
CA ASP A 665 -2.31 -19.19 -12.47
C ASP A 665 -3.06 -20.50 -12.15
N ILE A 666 -3.67 -20.58 -10.95
CA ILE A 666 -4.53 -21.69 -10.53
C ILE A 666 -5.70 -21.86 -11.50
N HIS A 667 -6.35 -20.76 -11.91
CA HIS A 667 -7.45 -20.80 -12.88
C HIS A 667 -7.04 -21.50 -14.17
N ARG A 668 -5.89 -21.14 -14.75
CA ARG A 668 -5.43 -21.72 -16.01
C ARG A 668 -5.18 -23.22 -15.88
N ALA A 669 -4.32 -23.61 -14.93
CA ALA A 669 -3.96 -25.02 -14.74
C ALA A 669 -5.17 -25.89 -14.36
N TRP A 670 -6.15 -25.33 -13.63
CA TRP A 670 -7.41 -26.01 -13.33
C TRP A 670 -8.32 -26.13 -14.55
N HIS A 671 -8.51 -25.05 -15.32
CA HIS A 671 -9.31 -25.02 -16.54
C HIS A 671 -8.77 -26.01 -17.59
N ASP A 672 -7.46 -25.97 -17.86
CA ASP A 672 -6.78 -26.90 -18.76
C ASP A 672 -6.99 -28.36 -18.33
N PHE A 673 -6.96 -28.66 -17.02
CA PHE A 673 -7.17 -30.00 -16.47
C PHE A 673 -8.64 -30.45 -16.55
N VAL A 674 -9.58 -29.59 -16.15
CA VAL A 674 -11.02 -29.89 -16.18
C VAL A 674 -11.49 -30.21 -17.59
N LEU A 675 -11.04 -29.47 -18.60
CA LEU A 675 -11.37 -29.78 -19.99
C LEU A 675 -10.79 -31.12 -20.45
N ARG A 676 -9.56 -31.48 -20.04
CA ARG A 676 -8.98 -32.80 -20.38
C ARG A 676 -9.70 -33.96 -19.70
N VAL A 677 -10.11 -33.82 -18.44
CA VAL A 677 -10.84 -34.88 -17.72
C VAL A 677 -12.26 -35.05 -18.26
N ARG A 678 -12.98 -33.95 -18.53
CA ARG A 678 -14.35 -33.99 -19.07
C ARG A 678 -14.43 -34.38 -20.56
N ALA A 679 -13.30 -34.49 -21.24
CA ALA A 679 -13.19 -35.05 -22.60
C ALA A 679 -12.94 -36.57 -22.61
N GLN A 680 -12.85 -37.21 -21.43
CA GLN A 680 -12.76 -38.66 -21.27
C GLN A 680 -14.14 -39.19 -20.92
N ASP A 681 -14.57 -40.25 -21.60
CA ASP A 681 -15.84 -40.93 -21.36
C ASP A 681 -15.60 -42.44 -21.20
N PRO A 682 -15.94 -43.07 -20.06
CA PRO A 682 -16.40 -42.43 -18.82
C PRO A 682 -15.30 -41.59 -18.15
N ALA A 683 -15.69 -40.49 -17.49
CA ALA A 683 -14.75 -39.66 -16.75
C ALA A 683 -14.12 -40.44 -15.57
N PRO A 684 -12.79 -40.43 -15.40
CA PRO A 684 -12.11 -41.30 -14.44
C PRO A 684 -12.35 -40.89 -12.98
N ARG A 685 -12.36 -41.87 -12.07
CA ARG A 685 -12.34 -41.63 -10.62
C ARG A 685 -11.03 -40.95 -10.22
N LEU A 686 -11.12 -39.82 -9.51
CA LEU A 686 -9.96 -39.01 -9.12
C LEU A 686 -9.60 -39.12 -7.64
N TYR A 687 -8.31 -39.26 -7.38
CA TYR A 687 -7.69 -39.31 -6.07
C TYR A 687 -6.98 -37.99 -5.77
N PHE A 688 -7.42 -37.32 -4.71
CA PHE A 688 -6.95 -36.03 -4.24
C PHE A 688 -6.02 -36.23 -3.04
N VAL A 689 -4.84 -35.60 -3.07
CA VAL A 689 -3.90 -35.54 -1.94
C VAL A 689 -3.48 -34.10 -1.70
N LYS A 690 -3.71 -33.60 -0.49
CA LYS A 690 -3.21 -32.30 -0.02
C LYS A 690 -2.18 -32.51 1.08
N VAL A 691 -1.08 -31.78 1.01
CA VAL A 691 -0.04 -31.74 2.05
C VAL A 691 0.31 -30.28 2.35
N ASP A 692 0.29 -29.89 3.62
CA ASP A 692 0.84 -28.62 4.10
C ASP A 692 2.24 -28.88 4.65
N VAL A 693 3.25 -28.13 4.22
CA VAL A 693 4.64 -28.34 4.65
C VAL A 693 4.95 -27.57 5.93
N THR A 694 5.36 -28.29 6.97
CA THR A 694 5.72 -27.73 8.26
C THR A 694 6.96 -26.86 8.15
N GLY A 695 6.77 -25.53 8.20
CA GLY A 695 7.87 -24.58 8.34
C GLY A 695 8.71 -24.37 7.08
N ALA A 696 8.13 -24.48 5.88
CA ALA A 696 8.83 -24.43 4.58
C ALA A 696 9.87 -23.31 4.36
N TYR A 697 9.76 -22.16 5.03
CA TYR A 697 10.81 -21.12 4.98
C TYR A 697 11.91 -21.32 6.03
N ASP A 698 11.59 -21.92 7.16
CA ASP A 698 12.49 -22.09 8.31
C ASP A 698 13.34 -23.37 8.16
N ALA A 699 12.80 -24.41 7.52
CA ALA A 699 13.45 -25.72 7.37
C ALA A 699 14.43 -25.83 6.19
N LEU A 700 14.31 -24.98 5.16
CA LEU A 700 15.11 -25.06 3.92
C LEU A 700 16.64 -25.12 4.18
N PRO A 701 17.35 -26.15 3.69
CA PRO A 701 18.82 -26.18 3.72
C PRO A 701 19.40 -25.06 2.86
N GLN A 702 20.39 -24.35 3.40
CA GLN A 702 20.95 -23.16 2.74
C GLN A 702 21.78 -23.54 1.51
N ASP A 703 22.49 -24.67 1.57
CA ASP A 703 23.40 -25.16 0.53
C ASP A 703 22.64 -25.72 -0.67
N ARG A 704 21.61 -26.54 -0.43
CA ARG A 704 20.65 -26.99 -1.45
C ARG A 704 20.02 -25.79 -2.18
N LEU A 705 19.68 -24.74 -1.44
CA LEU A 705 19.14 -23.51 -2.04
C LEU A 705 20.20 -22.75 -2.84
N ALA A 706 21.47 -22.75 -2.42
CA ALA A 706 22.57 -22.13 -3.15
C ALA A 706 22.84 -22.84 -4.49
N GLU A 707 22.86 -24.17 -4.53
CA GLU A 707 22.92 -24.96 -5.78
C GLU A 707 21.77 -24.60 -6.73
N VAL A 708 20.53 -24.61 -6.23
CA VAL A 708 19.35 -24.31 -7.07
C VAL A 708 19.43 -22.89 -7.62
N VAL A 709 19.86 -21.91 -6.82
CA VAL A 709 20.03 -20.53 -7.28
C VAL A 709 21.22 -20.36 -8.23
N ALA A 710 22.30 -21.13 -8.07
CA ALA A 710 23.40 -21.17 -9.04
C ALA A 710 22.91 -21.68 -10.41
N ASN A 711 22.16 -22.78 -10.43
CA ASN A 711 21.56 -23.36 -11.66
C ASN A 711 20.52 -22.44 -12.33
N VAL A 712 19.85 -21.59 -11.54
CA VAL A 712 18.96 -20.53 -12.06
C VAL A 712 19.76 -19.36 -12.62
N LEU A 713 20.72 -18.81 -11.89
CA LEU A 713 21.42 -17.59 -12.29
C LEU A 713 22.53 -17.81 -13.31
N ARG A 714 23.18 -18.98 -13.30
CA ARG A 714 24.41 -19.34 -14.02
C ARG A 714 25.50 -18.24 -13.92
N PRO A 715 26.21 -18.18 -12.78
CA PRO A 715 27.10 -17.07 -12.43
C PRO A 715 28.16 -16.68 -13.47
N HIS A 716 28.63 -17.65 -14.26
CA HIS A 716 29.73 -17.49 -15.22
C HIS A 716 29.27 -17.21 -16.66
N GLU A 717 27.99 -17.49 -16.99
CA GLU A 717 27.45 -17.32 -18.35
C GLU A 717 26.68 -16.00 -18.52
N ASN A 718 25.91 -15.59 -17.52
CA ASN A 718 24.88 -14.56 -17.70
C ASN A 718 25.36 -13.15 -17.32
N THR A 719 25.02 -12.18 -18.18
CA THR A 719 25.05 -10.74 -17.85
C THR A 719 23.70 -10.10 -18.15
N TYR A 720 23.19 -9.30 -17.21
CA TYR A 720 21.85 -8.72 -17.28
C TYR A 720 21.87 -7.20 -17.46
N CYS A 721 21.03 -6.73 -18.38
CA CYS A 721 20.71 -5.31 -18.56
C CYS A 721 19.49 -4.94 -17.70
N LEU A 722 19.56 -3.85 -16.95
CA LEU A 722 18.54 -3.39 -16.00
C LEU A 722 18.05 -1.98 -16.35
N ARG A 723 16.82 -1.88 -16.87
CA ARG A 723 16.12 -0.60 -17.08
C ARG A 723 15.23 -0.26 -15.88
N ARG A 724 15.47 0.88 -15.24
CA ARG A 724 14.62 1.41 -14.15
C ARG A 724 13.74 2.53 -14.70
N TYR A 725 12.43 2.44 -14.47
CA TYR A 725 11.45 3.37 -15.04
C TYR A 725 10.28 3.66 -14.08
N ALA A 726 9.65 4.81 -14.25
CA ALA A 726 8.35 5.12 -13.69
C ALA A 726 7.24 4.97 -14.73
N VAL A 727 6.08 4.53 -14.28
CA VAL A 727 4.81 4.60 -15.00
C VAL A 727 3.91 5.59 -14.27
N VAL A 728 3.41 6.59 -14.99
CA VAL A 728 2.50 7.62 -14.48
C VAL A 728 1.21 7.56 -15.28
N ARG A 729 0.07 7.33 -14.62
CA ARG A 729 -1.22 7.18 -15.29
C ARG A 729 -2.37 7.81 -14.52
N ARG A 730 -3.36 8.32 -15.26
CA ARG A 730 -4.60 8.82 -14.66
C ARG A 730 -5.51 7.65 -14.35
N THR A 731 -6.00 7.56 -13.12
CA THR A 731 -7.02 6.59 -12.73
C THR A 731 -8.38 7.01 -13.29
N ALA A 732 -9.31 6.06 -13.46
CA ALA A 732 -10.71 6.33 -13.83
C ALA A 732 -11.46 7.24 -12.83
N GLN A 733 -10.85 7.61 -11.71
CA GLN A 733 -11.37 8.56 -10.71
C GLN A 733 -10.64 9.91 -10.74
N GLY A 734 -9.91 10.21 -11.82
CA GLY A 734 -9.23 11.48 -12.07
C GLY A 734 -7.86 11.66 -11.39
N HIS A 735 -7.60 10.96 -10.28
CA HIS A 735 -6.32 11.00 -9.56
C HIS A 735 -5.18 10.40 -10.39
N VAL A 736 -3.97 10.94 -10.26
CA VAL A 736 -2.76 10.39 -10.89
C VAL A 736 -2.14 9.33 -9.97
N ARG A 737 -1.77 8.17 -10.52
CA ARG A 737 -0.99 7.13 -9.84
C ARG A 737 0.39 7.04 -10.50
N ARG A 738 1.45 7.04 -9.67
CA ARG A 738 2.83 6.74 -10.07
C ARG A 738 3.25 5.39 -9.50
N SER A 739 4.01 4.62 -10.27
CA SER A 739 4.62 3.35 -9.85
C SER A 739 6.01 3.21 -10.46
N PHE A 740 6.97 2.74 -9.67
CA PHE A 740 8.36 2.57 -10.05
C PHE A 740 8.60 1.08 -10.33
N LYS A 741 9.13 0.75 -11.51
CA LYS A 741 9.37 -0.62 -11.98
C LYS A 741 10.82 -0.82 -12.42
N ARG A 742 11.21 -2.09 -12.52
CA ARG A 742 12.43 -2.58 -13.18
C ARG A 742 11.99 -3.43 -14.37
N HIS A 743 12.80 -3.44 -15.42
CA HIS A 743 12.79 -4.44 -16.49
C HIS A 743 14.20 -5.03 -16.55
N VAL A 744 14.28 -6.34 -16.76
CA VAL A 744 15.51 -7.09 -16.94
C VAL A 744 15.47 -7.72 -18.32
N SER A 745 16.61 -7.73 -19.00
CA SER A 745 16.85 -8.52 -20.21
C SER A 745 18.32 -8.94 -20.27
N THR A 746 18.64 -9.94 -21.08
CA THR A 746 20.00 -10.15 -21.61
C THR A 746 20.29 -9.13 -22.72
N PHE A 747 21.51 -9.14 -23.27
CA PHE A 747 21.85 -8.37 -24.48
C PHE A 747 21.07 -8.82 -25.72
N THR A 748 20.86 -10.13 -25.89
CA THR A 748 20.03 -10.72 -26.97
C THR A 748 18.60 -10.18 -26.95
N ASP A 749 18.02 -10.09 -25.75
CA ASP A 749 16.61 -9.80 -25.54
C ASP A 749 16.38 -8.28 -25.34
N LEU A 750 17.41 -7.45 -25.57
CA LEU A 750 17.44 -6.03 -25.21
C LEU A 750 16.56 -5.17 -26.15
N PRO A 751 15.62 -4.36 -25.65
CA PRO A 751 14.97 -3.31 -26.43
C PRO A 751 15.76 -2.00 -26.25
N PRO A 752 16.70 -1.62 -27.15
CA PRO A 752 17.62 -0.51 -26.90
C PRO A 752 16.88 0.82 -26.76
N TYR A 753 15.92 1.10 -27.65
CA TYR A 753 15.26 2.40 -27.71
C TYR A 753 13.95 2.45 -26.93
N MET A 754 13.67 3.59 -26.28
CA MET A 754 12.47 3.80 -25.45
C MET A 754 11.13 3.64 -26.20
N ARG A 755 11.12 3.79 -27.53
CA ARG A 755 9.96 3.48 -28.38
C ARG A 755 9.62 1.98 -28.31
N GLN A 756 10.55 1.15 -28.79
CA GLN A 756 10.43 -0.32 -28.83
C GLN A 756 10.15 -0.90 -27.44
N PHE A 757 10.75 -0.31 -26.40
CA PHE A 757 10.50 -0.69 -25.02
C PHE A 757 9.04 -0.44 -24.58
N VAL A 758 8.42 0.67 -24.98
CA VAL A 758 7.02 0.99 -24.64
C VAL A 758 6.02 0.27 -25.55
N GLU A 759 6.41 -0.09 -26.77
CA GLU A 759 5.68 -1.03 -27.64
C GLU A 759 5.66 -2.43 -26.97
N ARG A 760 6.84 -3.03 -26.72
CA ARG A 760 6.95 -4.34 -26.05
C ARG A 760 6.27 -4.40 -24.68
N LEU A 761 6.34 -3.34 -23.86
CA LEU A 761 5.61 -3.27 -22.58
C LEU A 761 4.08 -3.23 -22.74
N GLN A 762 3.55 -2.73 -23.86
CA GLN A 762 2.11 -2.72 -24.17
C GLN A 762 1.63 -4.04 -24.78
N GLU A 763 2.54 -4.88 -25.28
CA GLU A 763 2.26 -6.25 -25.74
C GLU A 763 2.34 -7.23 -24.56
N THR A 764 3.49 -7.27 -23.89
CA THR A 764 3.82 -8.23 -22.81
C THR A 764 3.15 -7.96 -21.47
N THR A 765 2.54 -6.77 -21.28
CA THR A 765 1.89 -6.41 -20.00
C THR A 765 0.59 -5.62 -20.22
N SER A 766 -0.25 -5.54 -19.19
CA SER A 766 -1.49 -4.74 -19.19
C SER A 766 -1.25 -3.21 -19.11
N LEU A 767 -0.18 -2.72 -19.72
CA LEU A 767 0.14 -1.29 -19.80
C LEU A 767 -0.78 -0.61 -20.83
N ARG A 768 -1.64 0.28 -20.35
CA ARG A 768 -2.53 1.13 -21.17
C ARG A 768 -2.62 2.54 -20.58
N ASP A 769 -2.92 3.54 -21.41
CA ASP A 769 -3.25 4.92 -21.02
C ASP A 769 -2.22 5.57 -20.05
N SER A 770 -0.94 5.30 -20.27
CA SER A 770 0.16 5.57 -19.34
C SER A 770 1.34 6.31 -19.98
N VAL A 771 2.03 7.12 -19.17
CA VAL A 771 3.32 7.75 -19.52
C VAL A 771 4.45 6.98 -18.85
N VAL A 772 5.46 6.60 -19.64
CA VAL A 772 6.67 5.89 -19.19
C VAL A 772 7.86 6.86 -19.14
N ILE A 773 8.68 6.77 -18.09
CA ILE A 773 9.79 7.71 -17.84
C ILE A 773 10.99 6.91 -17.36
N GLU A 774 12.08 6.89 -18.13
CA GLU A 774 13.33 6.26 -17.72
C GLU A 774 13.95 7.00 -16.52
N GLN A 775 14.71 6.28 -15.70
CA GLN A 775 15.37 6.81 -14.49
C GLN A 775 16.85 6.44 -14.43
N SER A 776 17.20 5.24 -14.89
CA SER A 776 18.57 4.78 -15.06
C SER A 776 18.58 3.52 -15.92
N TYR A 777 19.60 3.37 -16.74
CA TYR A 777 19.89 2.15 -17.48
C TYR A 777 21.23 1.58 -17.01
N SER A 778 21.36 0.26 -16.99
CA SER A 778 22.59 -0.46 -16.69
C SER A 778 22.66 -1.64 -17.65
N LEU A 779 23.83 -1.92 -18.21
CA LEU A 779 24.02 -2.97 -19.22
C LEU A 779 24.71 -4.21 -18.65
N ASN A 780 25.57 -4.04 -17.65
CA ASN A 780 26.53 -5.04 -17.20
C ASN A 780 26.28 -5.47 -15.74
N GLU A 781 25.03 -5.80 -15.36
CA GLU A 781 24.76 -6.40 -14.05
C GLU A 781 25.14 -7.90 -14.13
N ALA A 782 26.41 -8.21 -13.83
CA ALA A 782 26.95 -9.57 -13.92
C ALA A 782 26.26 -10.56 -12.97
N SER A 783 25.97 -11.78 -13.45
CA SER A 783 25.28 -12.81 -12.67
C SER A 783 26.08 -13.24 -11.44
N SER A 784 27.41 -13.36 -11.54
CA SER A 784 28.33 -13.62 -10.43
C SER A 784 28.16 -12.65 -9.26
N GLY A 785 28.09 -11.34 -9.51
CA GLY A 785 27.87 -10.33 -8.47
C GLY A 785 26.49 -10.42 -7.80
N LEU A 786 25.46 -10.85 -8.54
CA LEU A 786 24.12 -11.09 -8.01
C LEU A 786 24.04 -12.41 -7.21
N PHE A 787 24.83 -13.43 -7.59
CA PHE A 787 24.95 -14.68 -6.85
C PHE A 787 25.73 -14.50 -5.55
N GLN A 788 26.86 -13.79 -5.56
CA GLN A 788 27.61 -13.45 -4.34
C GLN A 788 26.77 -12.62 -3.34
N LEU A 789 25.96 -11.68 -3.85
CA LEU A 789 24.95 -10.99 -3.06
C LEU A 789 23.91 -11.95 -2.47
N PHE A 790 23.43 -12.94 -3.24
CA PHE A 790 22.51 -13.96 -2.76
C PHE A 790 23.14 -14.82 -1.64
N LEU A 791 24.39 -15.27 -1.79
CA LEU A 791 25.10 -16.04 -0.77
C LEU A 791 25.19 -15.24 0.54
N SER A 792 25.57 -13.95 0.46
CA SER A 792 25.59 -13.06 1.62
C SER A 792 24.20 -12.83 2.24
N LEU A 793 23.13 -12.82 1.43
CA LEU A 793 21.74 -12.70 1.91
C LEU A 793 21.22 -13.94 2.65
N VAL A 794 21.84 -15.11 2.45
CA VAL A 794 21.50 -16.36 3.12
C VAL A 794 22.44 -16.60 4.31
N TYR A 795 23.73 -16.84 4.04
CA TYR A 795 24.72 -17.25 5.04
C TYR A 795 25.15 -16.13 6.01
N SER A 796 24.90 -14.85 5.70
CA SER A 796 25.28 -13.70 6.54
C SER A 796 24.07 -12.97 7.15
N HIS A 797 22.90 -13.61 7.22
CA HIS A 797 21.71 -13.00 7.80
C HIS A 797 21.76 -12.99 9.34
N VAL A 798 21.81 -11.79 9.93
CA VAL A 798 21.92 -11.61 11.39
C VAL A 798 20.58 -11.15 11.98
N ILE A 799 19.97 -11.98 12.82
CA ILE A 799 18.74 -11.66 13.56
C ILE A 799 19.11 -11.07 14.92
N ARG A 800 18.67 -9.84 15.20
CA ARG A 800 18.98 -9.17 16.48
C ARG A 800 17.80 -9.27 17.46
N ILE A 801 18.00 -9.99 18.56
CA ILE A 801 16.97 -10.33 19.55
C ILE A 801 17.34 -9.71 20.90
N GLY A 802 16.51 -8.77 21.37
CA GLY A 802 16.83 -8.01 22.58
C GLY A 802 18.09 -7.15 22.40
N GLY A 803 19.12 -7.46 23.20
CA GLY A 803 20.46 -6.89 23.10
C GLY A 803 21.48 -7.76 22.36
N LYS A 804 21.15 -9.01 22.03
CA LYS A 804 22.05 -10.01 21.44
C LYS A 804 21.85 -10.13 19.92
N SER A 805 22.87 -10.65 19.23
CA SER A 805 22.88 -10.89 17.78
C SER A 805 23.05 -12.38 17.50
N TYR A 806 22.29 -12.90 16.54
CA TYR A 806 22.30 -14.31 16.16
C TYR A 806 22.44 -14.47 14.65
N LEU A 807 23.23 -15.43 14.20
CA LEU A 807 23.31 -15.83 12.79
C LEU A 807 22.22 -16.87 12.49
N GLN A 808 21.55 -16.76 11.33
CA GLN A 808 20.59 -17.77 10.87
C GLN A 808 21.29 -18.85 10.03
N CYS A 809 21.49 -20.05 10.59
CA CYS A 809 22.20 -21.14 9.93
C CYS A 809 21.30 -22.16 9.21
N GLN A 810 19.97 -22.11 9.38
CA GLN A 810 19.02 -22.91 8.61
C GLN A 810 17.85 -22.05 8.11
N GLY A 811 17.28 -22.37 6.96
CA GLY A 811 16.16 -21.64 6.38
C GLY A 811 16.51 -20.25 5.86
N ILE A 812 15.46 -19.50 5.51
CA ILE A 812 15.51 -18.17 4.89
C ILE A 812 14.61 -17.15 5.60
N PRO A 813 14.95 -15.85 5.60
CA PRO A 813 14.25 -14.82 6.36
C PRO A 813 12.75 -14.68 6.01
N GLN A 814 11.86 -15.04 6.96
CA GLN A 814 10.42 -14.80 6.84
C GLN A 814 10.08 -13.31 6.82
N GLY A 815 9.93 -12.74 5.63
CA GLY A 815 9.56 -11.33 5.45
C GLY A 815 10.29 -10.62 4.31
N SER A 816 11.42 -11.16 3.87
CA SER A 816 12.14 -10.72 2.67
C SER A 816 11.27 -10.86 1.41
N VAL A 817 11.58 -10.08 0.37
CA VAL A 817 10.91 -10.14 -0.94
C VAL A 817 11.30 -11.39 -1.74
N LEU A 818 12.44 -12.00 -1.42
CA LEU A 818 12.98 -13.16 -2.14
C LEU A 818 12.32 -14.48 -1.70
N SER A 819 11.95 -14.62 -0.42
CA SER A 819 11.77 -15.94 0.22
C SER A 819 10.71 -16.83 -0.42
N THR A 820 9.59 -16.24 -0.86
CA THR A 820 8.52 -16.96 -1.57
C THR A 820 8.99 -17.53 -2.91
N LEU A 821 9.81 -16.78 -3.66
CA LEU A 821 10.34 -17.23 -4.94
C LEU A 821 11.49 -18.23 -4.75
N LEU A 822 12.36 -18.02 -3.77
CA LEU A 822 13.44 -18.95 -3.42
C LEU A 822 12.89 -20.33 -3.02
N CYS A 823 11.91 -20.37 -2.12
CA CYS A 823 11.19 -21.59 -1.74
C CYS A 823 10.50 -22.24 -2.96
N SER A 824 9.85 -21.44 -3.81
CA SER A 824 9.18 -21.97 -5.01
C SER A 824 10.13 -22.60 -6.03
N LEU A 825 11.35 -22.06 -6.18
CA LEU A 825 12.40 -22.62 -7.03
C LEU A 825 13.01 -23.89 -6.43
N CYS A 826 13.24 -23.92 -5.11
CA CYS A 826 13.81 -25.07 -4.41
C CYS A 826 12.88 -26.29 -4.44
N TYR A 827 11.61 -26.13 -4.06
CA TYR A 827 10.61 -27.20 -4.21
C TYR A 827 10.27 -27.48 -5.69
N GLY A 828 10.50 -26.52 -6.60
CA GLY A 828 10.45 -26.80 -8.04
C GLY A 828 11.53 -27.77 -8.50
N ASP A 829 12.73 -27.74 -7.91
CA ASP A 829 13.79 -28.74 -8.18
C ASP A 829 13.48 -30.10 -7.54
N MET A 830 12.99 -30.09 -6.30
CA MET A 830 12.48 -31.28 -5.61
C MET A 830 11.45 -32.04 -6.45
N GLU A 831 10.46 -31.33 -6.98
CA GLU A 831 9.40 -31.91 -7.83
C GLU A 831 9.94 -32.52 -9.13
N ARG A 832 10.90 -31.86 -9.79
CA ARG A 832 11.50 -32.39 -11.02
C ARG A 832 12.30 -33.67 -10.79
N ARG A 833 12.96 -33.81 -9.63
CA ARG A 833 13.77 -34.99 -9.30
C ARG A 833 12.93 -36.16 -8.77
N LEU A 834 12.00 -35.89 -7.87
CA LEU A 834 11.28 -36.93 -7.12
C LEU A 834 9.92 -37.30 -7.71
N PHE A 835 9.32 -36.42 -8.52
CA PHE A 835 8.00 -36.64 -9.12
C PHE A 835 7.98 -36.43 -10.65
N PRO A 836 8.93 -37.02 -11.42
CA PRO A 836 8.86 -37.01 -12.89
C PRO A 836 7.56 -37.66 -13.37
N GLY A 837 7.00 -37.15 -14.47
CA GLY A 837 5.77 -37.69 -15.08
C GLY A 837 4.46 -37.48 -14.29
N ILE A 838 4.48 -37.02 -13.02
CA ILE A 838 3.30 -37.00 -12.14
C ILE A 838 2.10 -36.16 -12.67
N GLN A 839 2.35 -35.25 -13.61
CA GLN A 839 1.34 -34.38 -14.25
C GLN A 839 0.92 -34.84 -15.66
N GLN A 840 1.29 -36.04 -16.11
CA GLN A 840 0.83 -36.59 -17.40
C GLN A 840 -0.69 -36.79 -17.39
N ASP A 841 -1.17 -37.64 -16.49
CA ASP A 841 -2.59 -38.02 -16.38
C ASP A 841 -3.32 -37.24 -15.26
N GLY A 842 -2.68 -36.22 -14.70
CA GLY A 842 -3.10 -35.58 -13.45
C GLY A 842 -2.75 -34.10 -13.38
N LEU A 843 -2.96 -33.52 -12.20
CA LEU A 843 -2.65 -32.13 -11.90
C LEU A 843 -1.93 -32.05 -10.55
N LEU A 844 -0.74 -31.45 -10.53
CA LEU A 844 -0.05 -31.05 -9.31
C LEU A 844 -0.05 -29.52 -9.25
N LEU A 845 -0.53 -28.96 -8.14
CA LEU A 845 -0.47 -27.53 -7.83
C LEU A 845 0.25 -27.33 -6.50
N ARG A 846 1.08 -26.28 -6.41
CA ARG A 846 1.68 -25.85 -5.14
C ARG A 846 1.59 -24.34 -4.94
N LEU A 847 0.96 -23.91 -3.86
CA LEU A 847 0.94 -22.51 -3.44
C LEU A 847 1.94 -22.33 -2.28
N VAL A 848 3.23 -22.28 -2.61
CA VAL A 848 4.35 -22.21 -1.66
C VAL A 848 4.47 -23.47 -0.80
N ASP A 849 3.78 -23.51 0.35
CA ASP A 849 3.79 -24.56 1.37
C ASP A 849 2.55 -25.48 1.34
N ASP A 850 1.49 -25.10 0.63
CA ASP A 850 0.32 -25.94 0.33
C ASP A 850 0.50 -26.70 -1.01
N PHE A 851 0.64 -28.03 -0.97
CA PHE A 851 0.58 -28.92 -2.14
C PHE A 851 -0.85 -29.47 -2.35
N LEU A 852 -1.22 -29.72 -3.62
CA LEU A 852 -2.39 -30.47 -4.06
C LEU A 852 -2.04 -31.32 -5.28
N LEU A 853 -2.11 -32.64 -5.16
CA LEU A 853 -2.11 -33.59 -6.27
C LEU A 853 -3.54 -34.07 -6.53
N ILE A 854 -3.88 -34.21 -7.81
CA ILE A 854 -5.07 -34.90 -8.30
C ILE A 854 -4.62 -35.86 -9.40
N THR A 855 -5.00 -37.14 -9.30
CA THR A 855 -4.63 -38.16 -10.30
C THR A 855 -5.67 -39.29 -10.34
N PRO A 856 -5.92 -39.93 -11.50
CA PRO A 856 -6.74 -41.15 -11.57
C PRO A 856 -6.02 -42.39 -11.00
N HIS A 857 -4.72 -42.31 -10.72
CA HIS A 857 -3.90 -43.45 -10.31
C HIS A 857 -3.71 -43.52 -8.79
N LEU A 858 -4.49 -44.37 -8.10
CA LEU A 858 -4.41 -44.55 -6.64
C LEU A 858 -2.98 -44.85 -6.16
N LYS A 859 -2.25 -45.76 -6.85
CA LYS A 859 -0.86 -46.08 -6.52
C LYS A 859 0.07 -44.87 -6.57
N ARG A 860 -0.13 -43.94 -7.53
CA ARG A 860 0.64 -42.67 -7.60
C ARG A 860 0.27 -41.70 -6.49
N ALA A 861 -1.03 -41.62 -6.13
CA ALA A 861 -1.50 -40.80 -5.00
C ALA A 861 -0.93 -41.29 -3.66
N GLN A 862 -0.98 -42.61 -3.40
CA GLN A 862 -0.38 -43.24 -2.23
C GLN A 862 1.15 -43.04 -2.19
N ALA A 863 1.85 -43.23 -3.31
CA ALA A 863 3.31 -43.02 -3.37
C ALA A 863 3.72 -41.57 -3.08
N PHE A 864 3.03 -40.59 -3.69
CA PHE A 864 3.26 -39.17 -3.43
C PHE A 864 3.03 -38.80 -1.95
N LEU A 865 1.96 -39.32 -1.34
CA LEU A 865 1.69 -39.16 0.09
C LEU A 865 2.81 -39.79 0.94
N ARG A 866 3.17 -41.06 0.68
CA ARG A 866 4.24 -41.79 1.39
C ARG A 866 5.57 -41.04 1.37
N THR A 867 5.99 -40.52 0.21
CA THR A 867 7.23 -39.73 0.07
C THR A 867 7.20 -38.43 0.88
N LEU A 868 6.09 -37.67 0.85
CA LEU A 868 6.00 -36.41 1.60
C LEU A 868 5.81 -36.62 3.12
N VAL A 869 5.18 -37.73 3.53
CA VAL A 869 5.02 -38.13 4.94
C VAL A 869 6.33 -38.62 5.55
N ARG A 870 7.10 -39.45 4.81
CA ARG A 870 8.48 -39.85 5.19
C ARG A 870 9.41 -38.64 5.30
N GLY A 871 9.12 -37.58 4.54
CA GLY A 871 9.89 -36.33 4.53
C GLY A 871 11.10 -36.41 3.60
N ILE A 872 11.59 -35.23 3.20
CA ILE A 872 12.69 -35.07 2.25
C ILE A 872 13.70 -34.09 2.86
N PRO A 873 14.67 -34.59 3.66
CA PRO A 873 15.61 -33.75 4.43
C PRO A 873 16.45 -32.83 3.55
N GLU A 874 16.90 -33.29 2.37
CA GLU A 874 17.66 -32.53 1.37
C GLU A 874 17.03 -31.18 1.01
N TYR A 875 15.70 -31.10 1.04
CA TYR A 875 14.92 -29.90 0.70
C TYR A 875 14.25 -29.26 1.92
N GLY A 876 14.42 -29.84 3.12
CA GLY A 876 13.71 -29.40 4.33
C GLY A 876 12.18 -29.52 4.17
N CYS A 877 11.70 -30.55 3.48
CA CYS A 877 10.27 -30.80 3.28
C CYS A 877 9.78 -31.84 4.29
N SER A 878 8.75 -31.51 5.07
CA SER A 878 8.13 -32.39 6.08
C SER A 878 6.63 -32.10 6.16
N ALA A 879 5.81 -33.13 6.00
CA ALA A 879 4.35 -33.01 6.00
C ALA A 879 3.77 -32.61 7.38
N ASN A 880 2.72 -31.81 7.38
CA ASN A 880 1.91 -31.50 8.55
C ASN A 880 0.68 -32.42 8.60
N LEU A 881 0.83 -33.60 9.23
CA LEU A 881 -0.21 -34.65 9.24
C LEU A 881 -1.60 -34.13 9.67
N GLN A 882 -1.67 -33.24 10.66
CA GLN A 882 -2.91 -32.59 11.14
C GLN A 882 -3.63 -31.68 10.12
N LYS A 883 -3.05 -31.46 8.94
CA LYS A 883 -3.62 -30.67 7.83
C LYS A 883 -3.59 -31.40 6.48
N THR A 884 -2.81 -32.47 6.39
CA THR A 884 -2.78 -33.38 5.26
C THR A 884 -4.16 -34.02 5.09
N ALA A 885 -4.67 -34.10 3.87
CA ALA A 885 -6.01 -34.60 3.60
C ALA A 885 -6.07 -35.40 2.30
N VAL A 886 -6.96 -36.39 2.26
CA VAL A 886 -7.18 -37.33 1.14
C VAL A 886 -8.66 -37.64 0.96
N ASN A 887 -9.08 -38.12 -0.22
CA ASN A 887 -10.45 -38.63 -0.48
C ASN A 887 -10.50 -40.17 -0.67
N PHE A 888 -9.53 -40.91 -0.15
CA PHE A 888 -9.42 -42.36 -0.29
C PHE A 888 -8.89 -43.03 0.97
N PRO A 889 -9.14 -44.35 1.18
CA PRO A 889 -8.59 -45.10 2.29
C PRO A 889 -7.07 -45.09 2.31
N VAL A 890 -6.50 -44.85 3.49
CA VAL A 890 -5.06 -44.93 3.73
C VAL A 890 -4.82 -46.07 4.72
N GLU A 891 -4.30 -47.19 4.21
CA GLU A 891 -3.73 -48.29 5.02
C GLU A 891 -2.72 -47.74 6.04
N ASP A 892 -2.57 -48.38 7.20
CA ASP A 892 -1.82 -47.83 8.34
C ASP A 892 -0.39 -47.37 8.00
N MET A 893 -0.24 -46.05 7.89
CA MET A 893 1.04 -45.40 7.62
C MET A 893 1.80 -45.34 8.94
N ALA A 894 2.60 -46.38 9.22
CA ALA A 894 3.23 -46.70 10.51
C ALA A 894 4.29 -45.67 11.03
N LEU A 895 3.92 -44.40 11.13
CA LEU A 895 4.69 -43.30 11.72
C LEU A 895 3.84 -42.50 12.73
N GLY A 896 3.32 -43.20 13.74
CA GLY A 896 2.79 -42.59 14.96
C GLY A 896 1.32 -42.21 14.96
N SER A 897 0.85 -41.76 16.13
CA SER A 897 -0.57 -41.67 16.52
C SER A 897 -1.38 -40.50 15.90
N THR A 898 -1.04 -40.04 14.69
CA THR A 898 -1.80 -39.00 13.97
C THR A 898 -1.84 -39.26 12.46
N ALA A 899 -2.91 -39.92 12.00
CA ALA A 899 -3.16 -40.14 10.58
C ALA A 899 -3.56 -38.84 9.82
N PRO A 900 -3.45 -38.82 8.47
CA PRO A 900 -4.06 -37.80 7.63
C PRO A 900 -5.58 -37.70 7.78
N LEU A 901 -6.16 -36.54 7.46
CA LEU A 901 -7.61 -36.37 7.41
C LEU A 901 -8.21 -37.06 6.17
N GLN A 902 -8.78 -38.25 6.35
CA GLN A 902 -9.59 -38.91 5.33
C GLN A 902 -10.95 -38.22 5.20
N LEU A 903 -11.27 -37.78 3.98
CA LEU A 903 -12.56 -37.23 3.58
C LEU A 903 -13.33 -38.27 2.74
N PRO A 904 -14.66 -38.14 2.60
CA PRO A 904 -15.44 -38.97 1.67
C PRO A 904 -14.92 -38.86 0.23
N ALA A 905 -15.06 -39.93 -0.55
CA ALA A 905 -14.61 -39.99 -1.95
C ALA A 905 -15.21 -38.84 -2.80
N HIS A 906 -16.49 -38.56 -2.57
CA HIS A 906 -17.23 -37.43 -3.13
C HIS A 906 -17.39 -36.35 -2.06
N CYS A 907 -16.63 -35.24 -2.17
CA CYS A 907 -16.67 -34.14 -1.20
C CYS A 907 -16.23 -32.80 -1.79
N LEU A 908 -16.46 -31.72 -1.04
CA LEU A 908 -15.93 -30.39 -1.32
C LEU A 908 -14.53 -30.23 -0.69
N PHE A 909 -13.51 -30.66 -1.42
CA PHE A 909 -12.13 -30.79 -0.94
C PHE A 909 -11.46 -29.41 -0.70
N PRO A 910 -10.93 -29.12 0.51
CA PRO A 910 -10.52 -27.76 0.90
C PRO A 910 -9.01 -27.48 0.70
N TRP A 911 -8.68 -26.64 -0.29
CA TRP A 911 -7.29 -26.22 -0.61
C TRP A 911 -7.18 -24.71 -0.84
N CYS A 912 -6.20 -24.04 -0.22
CA CYS A 912 -5.86 -22.62 -0.42
C CYS A 912 -7.01 -21.58 -0.34
N GLY A 913 -8.14 -21.91 0.29
CA GLY A 913 -9.35 -21.06 0.33
C GLY A 913 -10.33 -21.27 -0.83
N LEU A 914 -10.15 -22.37 -1.57
CA LEU A 914 -11.08 -22.97 -2.51
C LEU A 914 -11.73 -24.21 -1.88
N LEU A 915 -12.90 -24.55 -2.39
CA LEU A 915 -13.59 -25.82 -2.19
C LEU A 915 -13.73 -26.45 -3.59
N LEU A 916 -13.17 -27.64 -3.76
CA LEU A 916 -13.05 -28.32 -5.05
C LEU A 916 -13.92 -29.58 -5.00
N ASP A 917 -14.93 -29.67 -5.85
CA ASP A 917 -15.76 -30.88 -5.94
C ASP A 917 -14.92 -32.03 -6.53
N THR A 918 -14.76 -33.14 -5.80
CA THR A 918 -13.93 -34.27 -6.23
C THR A 918 -14.53 -35.11 -7.36
N GLN A 919 -15.81 -34.92 -7.68
CA GLN A 919 -16.52 -35.61 -8.76
C GLN A 919 -16.77 -34.69 -9.96
N THR A 920 -17.32 -33.50 -9.73
CA THR A 920 -17.68 -32.57 -10.82
C THR A 920 -16.54 -31.65 -11.24
N LEU A 921 -15.49 -31.51 -10.42
CA LEU A 921 -14.39 -30.54 -10.55
C LEU A 921 -14.81 -29.05 -10.57
N GLU A 922 -16.04 -28.76 -10.13
CA GLU A 922 -16.50 -27.41 -9.88
C GLU A 922 -15.80 -26.74 -8.70
N VAL A 923 -15.71 -25.41 -8.71
CA VAL A 923 -14.92 -24.64 -7.77
C VAL A 923 -15.78 -23.62 -7.03
N SER A 924 -15.94 -23.84 -5.73
CA SER A 924 -16.54 -22.89 -4.80
C SER A 924 -15.48 -22.16 -3.98
N CYS A 925 -15.83 -21.00 -3.43
CA CYS A 925 -14.92 -20.27 -2.54
C CYS A 925 -15.17 -20.62 -1.07
N ASP A 926 -14.11 -20.89 -0.31
CA ASP A 926 -14.21 -21.07 1.14
C ASP A 926 -14.41 -19.72 1.87
N TYR A 927 -15.46 -19.67 2.70
CA TYR A 927 -15.76 -18.55 3.59
C TYR A 927 -15.55 -18.90 5.08
N SER A 928 -15.12 -20.12 5.43
CA SER A 928 -14.83 -20.57 6.81
C SER A 928 -13.90 -19.61 7.56
N SER A 929 -12.94 -19.00 6.85
CA SER A 929 -11.99 -18.04 7.43
C SER A 929 -12.62 -16.69 7.84
N TYR A 930 -13.94 -16.51 7.72
CA TYR A 930 -14.72 -15.42 8.33
C TYR A 930 -15.54 -15.86 9.56
N ALA A 931 -15.60 -17.16 9.86
CA ALA A 931 -16.35 -17.68 10.99
C ALA A 931 -15.89 -17.07 12.33
N ARG A 932 -16.86 -16.77 13.20
CA ARG A 932 -16.66 -16.14 14.52
C ARG A 932 -15.83 -14.84 14.48
N THR A 933 -15.75 -14.20 13.30
CA THR A 933 -14.92 -13.02 13.04
C THR A 933 -15.79 -11.87 12.55
N SER A 934 -15.63 -10.69 13.17
CA SER A 934 -16.30 -9.46 12.75
C SER A 934 -15.91 -9.08 11.32
N ILE A 935 -16.86 -8.97 10.40
CA ILE A 935 -16.62 -8.63 9.00
C ILE A 935 -15.93 -7.27 8.86
N ARG A 936 -16.18 -6.34 9.80
CA ARG A 936 -15.44 -5.08 9.94
C ARG A 936 -13.92 -5.28 10.03
N SER A 937 -13.43 -6.38 10.63
CA SER A 937 -11.99 -6.69 10.68
C SER A 937 -11.39 -7.04 9.31
N SER A 938 -12.19 -7.48 8.34
CA SER A 938 -11.73 -7.68 6.95
C SER A 938 -11.49 -6.36 6.21
N LEU A 939 -11.89 -5.23 6.80
CA LEU A 939 -11.92 -3.91 6.17
C LEU A 939 -10.97 -2.91 6.85
N THR A 940 -10.04 -2.35 6.09
CA THR A 940 -9.43 -1.05 6.39
C THR A 940 -10.24 0.04 5.68
N PHE A 941 -10.98 0.85 6.44
CA PHE A 941 -11.82 1.94 5.93
C PHE A 941 -11.33 3.30 6.46
N SER A 942 -10.96 4.21 5.56
CA SER A 942 -10.50 5.56 5.90
C SER A 942 -11.70 6.52 6.02
N GLN A 943 -12.06 6.83 7.27
CA GLN A 943 -13.07 7.84 7.61
C GLN A 943 -12.47 9.24 7.40
N GLY A 944 -13.26 10.16 6.82
CA GLY A 944 -12.80 11.47 6.35
C GLY A 944 -13.87 12.18 5.52
N THR A 945 -13.54 13.33 4.93
CA THR A 945 -14.49 14.30 4.33
C THR A 945 -15.40 13.81 3.20
N ARG A 946 -15.12 12.64 2.58
CA ARG A 946 -15.90 12.10 1.45
C ARG A 946 -16.23 10.61 1.67
N PRO A 947 -16.94 10.23 2.76
CA PRO A 947 -17.05 8.83 3.19
C PRO A 947 -17.77 7.94 2.18
N GLY A 948 -18.81 8.45 1.50
CA GLY A 948 -19.46 7.74 0.39
C GLY A 948 -18.51 7.40 -0.77
N ARG A 949 -17.60 8.31 -1.14
CA ARG A 949 -16.60 8.04 -2.19
C ARG A 949 -15.59 6.97 -1.73
N SER A 950 -15.17 7.01 -0.47
CA SER A 950 -14.33 5.96 0.14
C SER A 950 -15.04 4.60 0.14
N LEU A 951 -16.33 4.55 0.50
CA LEU A 951 -17.13 3.32 0.54
C LEU A 951 -17.25 2.72 -0.86
N ARG A 952 -17.69 3.52 -1.84
CA ARG A 952 -17.84 3.10 -3.25
C ARG A 952 -16.52 2.57 -3.82
N HIS A 953 -15.39 3.23 -3.55
CA HIS A 953 -14.07 2.76 -3.97
C HIS A 953 -13.69 1.45 -3.28
N LYS A 954 -13.79 1.37 -1.95
CA LYS A 954 -13.35 0.21 -1.16
C LYS A 954 -14.17 -1.04 -1.50
N LEU A 955 -15.50 -0.89 -1.62
CA LEU A 955 -16.40 -1.99 -1.98
C LEU A 955 -16.11 -2.54 -3.38
N PHE A 956 -16.01 -1.70 -4.41
CA PHE A 956 -15.77 -2.21 -5.77
C PHE A 956 -14.35 -2.77 -5.97
N ALA A 957 -13.35 -2.26 -5.23
CA ALA A 957 -12.03 -2.87 -5.20
C ALA A 957 -12.04 -4.28 -4.57
N LEU A 958 -12.83 -4.48 -3.51
CA LEU A 958 -12.99 -5.78 -2.85
C LEU A 958 -13.89 -6.75 -3.63
N LEU A 959 -14.86 -6.24 -4.40
CA LEU A 959 -15.69 -7.04 -5.32
C LEU A 959 -14.82 -7.67 -6.41
N ARG A 960 -14.00 -6.85 -7.11
CA ARG A 960 -13.10 -7.34 -8.17
C ARG A 960 -12.11 -8.42 -7.67
N LEU A 961 -11.71 -8.37 -6.39
CA LEU A 961 -10.84 -9.37 -5.77
C LEU A 961 -11.55 -10.69 -5.39
N LYS A 962 -12.88 -10.74 -5.45
CA LYS A 962 -13.67 -11.97 -5.24
C LYS A 962 -14.32 -12.49 -6.52
N CYS A 963 -14.54 -11.64 -7.53
CA CYS A 963 -14.87 -12.03 -8.90
C CYS A 963 -13.64 -12.63 -9.65
N CYS A 964 -13.07 -13.71 -9.12
CA CYS A 964 -12.03 -14.49 -9.81
C CYS A 964 -12.65 -15.31 -10.96
N ALA A 965 -11.83 -15.72 -11.93
CA ALA A 965 -12.30 -16.57 -13.03
C ALA A 965 -12.77 -17.95 -12.54
N LEU A 966 -12.05 -18.58 -11.59
CA LEU A 966 -12.41 -19.86 -10.97
C LEU A 966 -13.87 -20.00 -10.54
N PHE A 967 -14.53 -18.91 -10.12
CA PHE A 967 -15.90 -18.91 -9.60
C PHE A 967 -16.96 -18.41 -10.61
N LEU A 968 -16.53 -17.97 -11.81
CA LEU A 968 -17.35 -17.27 -12.80
C LEU A 968 -17.19 -17.85 -14.22
N ASP A 969 -16.22 -18.72 -14.45
CA ASP A 969 -15.99 -19.42 -15.70
C ASP A 969 -17.01 -20.55 -15.86
N LEU A 970 -17.79 -20.49 -16.95
CA LEU A 970 -18.84 -21.45 -17.29
C LEU A 970 -18.34 -22.69 -18.05
N GLN A 971 -17.06 -22.73 -18.42
CA GLN A 971 -16.40 -23.94 -18.92
C GLN A 971 -15.91 -24.80 -17.75
N VAL A 972 -15.52 -24.16 -16.64
CA VAL A 972 -15.18 -24.85 -15.37
C VAL A 972 -16.44 -25.22 -14.58
N ASN A 973 -17.39 -24.30 -14.41
CA ASN A 973 -18.55 -24.48 -13.53
C ASN A 973 -19.87 -24.47 -14.31
N SER A 974 -20.83 -25.29 -13.90
CA SER A 974 -22.22 -25.17 -14.35
C SER A 974 -22.83 -23.81 -13.99
N VAL A 975 -23.86 -23.44 -14.74
CA VAL A 975 -24.69 -22.24 -14.47
C VAL A 975 -25.20 -22.21 -13.02
N ARG A 976 -25.59 -23.35 -12.45
CA ARG A 976 -26.07 -23.48 -11.06
C ARG A 976 -24.99 -23.05 -10.06
N THR A 977 -23.77 -23.56 -10.21
CA THR A 977 -22.65 -23.22 -9.32
C THR A 977 -22.12 -21.81 -9.55
N VAL A 978 -22.21 -21.25 -10.76
CA VAL A 978 -21.95 -19.81 -10.97
C VAL A 978 -23.02 -18.93 -10.30
N TYR A 979 -24.31 -19.32 -10.30
CA TYR A 979 -25.33 -18.61 -9.51
C TYR A 979 -24.99 -18.64 -8.01
N ALA A 980 -24.70 -19.81 -7.44
CA ALA A 980 -24.37 -19.96 -6.01
C ALA A 980 -23.09 -19.17 -5.62
N ASN A 981 -22.04 -19.25 -6.44
CA ASN A 981 -20.82 -18.46 -6.24
C ASN A 981 -21.10 -16.94 -6.31
N MET A 982 -21.86 -16.47 -7.31
CA MET A 982 -22.18 -15.06 -7.44
C MET A 982 -23.05 -14.56 -6.28
N TYR A 983 -24.00 -15.38 -5.79
CA TYR A 983 -24.79 -15.10 -4.59
C TYR A 983 -23.92 -14.93 -3.35
N LYS A 984 -23.03 -15.88 -3.05
CA LYS A 984 -22.08 -15.79 -1.92
C LYS A 984 -21.16 -14.57 -2.02
N ILE A 985 -20.73 -14.19 -3.23
CA ILE A 985 -19.95 -12.97 -3.48
C ILE A 985 -20.79 -11.72 -3.15
N PHE A 986 -22.06 -11.64 -3.58
CA PHE A 986 -22.96 -10.54 -3.24
C PHE A 986 -23.29 -10.49 -1.75
N LEU A 987 -23.48 -11.63 -1.09
CA LEU A 987 -23.79 -11.70 0.34
C LEU A 987 -22.62 -11.19 1.18
N LEU A 988 -21.38 -11.63 0.89
CA LEU A 988 -20.18 -11.07 1.52
C LEU A 988 -20.07 -9.55 1.27
N GLN A 989 -20.46 -9.09 0.09
CA GLN A 989 -20.47 -7.67 -0.25
C GLN A 989 -21.53 -6.88 0.53
N ALA A 990 -22.70 -7.46 0.82
CA ALA A 990 -23.74 -6.86 1.65
C ALA A 990 -23.31 -6.70 3.13
N TYR A 991 -22.68 -7.73 3.71
CA TYR A 991 -22.05 -7.63 5.04
C TYR A 991 -20.96 -6.55 5.08
N ARG A 992 -20.11 -6.48 4.04
CA ARG A 992 -19.07 -5.44 3.94
C ARG A 992 -19.65 -4.03 3.73
N PHE A 993 -20.75 -3.90 2.99
CA PHE A 993 -21.48 -2.65 2.82
C PHE A 993 -22.04 -2.16 4.16
N HIS A 994 -22.70 -3.04 4.91
CA HIS A 994 -23.21 -2.75 6.25
C HIS A 994 -22.12 -2.24 7.19
N ALA A 995 -21.01 -2.98 7.30
CA ALA A 995 -19.86 -2.57 8.12
C ALA A 995 -19.14 -1.30 7.63
N CYS A 996 -19.30 -0.88 6.37
CA CYS A 996 -18.86 0.44 5.91
C CYS A 996 -19.86 1.55 6.30
N VAL A 997 -21.18 1.30 6.22
CA VAL A 997 -22.24 2.26 6.59
C VAL A 997 -22.21 2.57 8.09
N LEU A 998 -22.07 1.56 8.96
CA LEU A 998 -21.90 1.75 10.41
C LEU A 998 -20.63 2.54 10.79
N GLN A 999 -19.72 2.77 9.83
CA GLN A 999 -18.49 3.54 10.00
C GLN A 999 -18.55 4.93 9.33
N PHE A 1000 -19.74 5.44 9.00
CA PHE A 1000 -19.89 6.81 8.50
C PHE A 1000 -19.73 7.84 9.64
N PRO A 1001 -18.84 8.84 9.48
CA PRO A 1001 -18.71 9.93 10.44
C PRO A 1001 -19.85 10.95 10.31
N PHE A 1002 -19.88 11.92 11.23
CA PHE A 1002 -20.68 13.14 11.15
C PHE A 1002 -22.21 12.95 11.09
N ASP A 1003 -22.72 11.86 11.66
CA ASP A 1003 -24.15 11.54 11.76
C ASP A 1003 -24.85 11.60 10.38
N GLN A 1004 -24.33 10.81 9.43
CA GLN A 1004 -24.81 10.65 8.04
C GLN A 1004 -25.56 9.32 7.86
N PRO A 1005 -26.79 9.15 8.39
CA PRO A 1005 -27.57 7.93 8.23
C PRO A 1005 -28.08 7.76 6.79
N VAL A 1006 -28.38 6.51 6.44
CA VAL A 1006 -28.85 6.09 5.10
C VAL A 1006 -30.01 6.95 4.58
N ARG A 1007 -30.98 7.28 5.44
CA ARG A 1007 -32.15 8.11 5.12
C ARG A 1007 -31.84 9.51 4.58
N LYS A 1008 -30.63 10.05 4.75
CA LYS A 1008 -30.24 11.36 4.18
C LYS A 1008 -29.94 11.29 2.67
N ASN A 1009 -29.68 10.11 2.10
CA ASN A 1009 -29.45 9.95 0.66
C ASN A 1009 -29.68 8.49 0.22
N PRO A 1010 -30.92 7.96 0.23
CA PRO A 1010 -31.19 6.56 -0.11
C PRO A 1010 -30.79 6.23 -1.55
N ALA A 1011 -31.00 7.15 -2.50
CA ALA A 1011 -30.65 6.98 -3.91
C ALA A 1011 -29.15 6.67 -4.15
N PHE A 1012 -28.24 7.31 -3.39
CA PHE A 1012 -26.82 7.02 -3.44
C PHE A 1012 -26.50 5.57 -3.04
N PHE A 1013 -27.18 5.04 -2.02
CA PHE A 1013 -26.99 3.67 -1.55
C PHE A 1013 -27.61 2.64 -2.49
N LEU A 1014 -28.84 2.85 -2.97
CA LEU A 1014 -29.47 2.01 -3.99
C LEU A 1014 -28.61 1.94 -5.27
N ARG A 1015 -28.04 3.06 -5.71
CA ARG A 1015 -27.12 3.10 -6.86
C ARG A 1015 -25.86 2.26 -6.63
N ILE A 1016 -25.35 2.15 -5.40
CA ILE A 1016 -24.20 1.27 -5.09
C ILE A 1016 -24.59 -0.22 -5.15
N ILE A 1017 -25.81 -0.58 -4.77
CA ILE A 1017 -26.33 -1.95 -4.89
C ILE A 1017 -26.48 -2.30 -6.39
N SER A 1018 -27.14 -1.44 -7.18
CA SER A 1018 -27.24 -1.63 -8.63
C SER A 1018 -25.88 -1.67 -9.35
N ASP A 1019 -24.97 -0.74 -9.04
CA ASP A 1019 -23.59 -0.76 -9.56
C ASP A 1019 -22.83 -2.04 -9.16
N THR A 1020 -23.17 -2.70 -8.05
CA THR A 1020 -22.54 -3.95 -7.62
C THR A 1020 -22.94 -5.10 -8.54
N ALA A 1021 -24.24 -5.26 -8.82
CA ALA A 1021 -24.77 -6.23 -9.77
C ALA A 1021 -24.15 -6.04 -11.18
N SER A 1022 -24.29 -4.83 -11.75
CA SER A 1022 -23.81 -4.54 -13.10
C SER A 1022 -22.30 -4.73 -13.26
N ARG A 1023 -21.49 -4.46 -12.22
CA ARG A 1023 -20.04 -4.71 -12.24
C ARG A 1023 -19.69 -6.19 -12.16
N CYS A 1024 -20.40 -6.95 -11.34
CA CYS A 1024 -20.18 -8.39 -11.24
C CYS A 1024 -20.55 -9.08 -12.56
N TYR A 1025 -21.69 -8.72 -13.16
CA TYR A 1025 -22.09 -9.19 -14.49
C TYR A 1025 -21.12 -8.77 -15.61
N SER A 1026 -20.59 -7.54 -15.56
CA SER A 1026 -19.55 -7.09 -16.50
C SER A 1026 -18.25 -7.91 -16.39
N LEU A 1027 -17.91 -8.40 -15.19
CA LEU A 1027 -16.76 -9.26 -14.97
C LEU A 1027 -17.05 -10.71 -15.43
N LEU A 1028 -18.25 -11.23 -15.16
CA LEU A 1028 -18.72 -12.52 -15.69
C LEU A 1028 -18.63 -12.56 -17.23
N LYS A 1029 -19.16 -11.54 -17.92
CA LYS A 1029 -19.07 -11.41 -19.38
C LYS A 1029 -17.65 -11.22 -19.91
N ALA A 1030 -16.76 -10.64 -19.11
CA ALA A 1030 -15.34 -10.48 -19.46
C ALA A 1030 -14.47 -11.71 -19.12
N ARG A 1031 -15.03 -12.78 -18.52
CA ARG A 1031 -14.39 -14.09 -18.40
C ARG A 1031 -14.93 -15.10 -19.41
N ASN A 1032 -16.23 -15.05 -19.70
CA ASN A 1032 -16.89 -15.93 -20.67
C ASN A 1032 -17.00 -15.28 -22.07
N THR A 1033 -15.89 -14.76 -22.59
CA THR A 1033 -15.85 -14.10 -23.90
C THR A 1033 -16.07 -15.10 -25.03
N GLY A 1034 -17.12 -14.89 -25.83
CA GLY A 1034 -17.56 -15.82 -26.88
C GLY A 1034 -18.91 -16.47 -26.55
N MET A 1035 -19.26 -16.62 -25.27
CA MET A 1035 -20.52 -17.24 -24.85
C MET A 1035 -21.68 -16.24 -24.85
N SER A 1036 -22.84 -16.67 -25.34
CA SER A 1036 -24.09 -15.90 -25.26
C SER A 1036 -24.71 -16.02 -23.86
N LEU A 1037 -24.26 -15.19 -22.92
CA LEU A 1037 -24.79 -15.19 -21.55
C LEU A 1037 -26.28 -14.82 -21.48
N GLY A 1038 -26.75 -13.89 -22.32
CA GLY A 1038 -28.15 -13.54 -22.35
C GLY A 1038 -28.56 -12.66 -23.53
N ALA A 1039 -29.83 -12.79 -23.92
CA ALA A 1039 -30.45 -12.14 -25.08
C ALA A 1039 -31.61 -11.20 -24.66
N LYS A 1040 -32.45 -10.77 -25.62
CA LYS A 1040 -33.67 -10.01 -25.34
C LYS A 1040 -34.63 -10.85 -24.47
N GLY A 1041 -35.39 -10.19 -23.59
CA GLY A 1041 -36.39 -10.86 -22.74
C GLY A 1041 -35.82 -11.69 -21.59
N ALA A 1042 -34.65 -11.31 -21.05
CA ALA A 1042 -34.00 -11.98 -19.91
C ALA A 1042 -33.76 -13.51 -20.10
N SER A 1043 -33.62 -13.94 -21.34
CA SER A 1043 -33.32 -15.31 -21.76
C SER A 1043 -31.81 -15.56 -21.86
N GLY A 1044 -31.41 -16.85 -21.88
CA GLY A 1044 -30.02 -17.30 -22.00
C GLY A 1044 -29.44 -17.91 -20.71
N LEU A 1045 -28.18 -18.36 -20.77
CA LEU A 1045 -27.52 -19.12 -19.69
C LEU A 1045 -27.44 -18.34 -18.36
N PHE A 1046 -27.17 -17.04 -18.43
CA PHE A 1046 -27.03 -16.15 -17.28
C PHE A 1046 -27.44 -14.72 -17.69
N PRO A 1047 -28.75 -14.37 -17.63
CA PRO A 1047 -29.21 -13.04 -17.98
C PRO A 1047 -28.74 -11.97 -16.98
N SER A 1048 -28.71 -10.70 -17.39
CA SER A 1048 -28.23 -9.61 -16.51
C SER A 1048 -29.17 -9.38 -15.31
N GLU A 1049 -30.42 -9.73 -15.51
CA GLU A 1049 -31.55 -9.72 -14.61
C GLU A 1049 -31.35 -10.72 -13.46
N ALA A 1050 -30.76 -11.89 -13.73
CA ALA A 1050 -30.38 -12.86 -12.71
C ALA A 1050 -29.27 -12.31 -11.78
N ALA A 1051 -28.24 -11.67 -12.35
CA ALA A 1051 -27.21 -11.00 -11.55
C ALA A 1051 -27.78 -9.85 -10.69
N ARG A 1052 -28.82 -9.17 -11.16
CA ARG A 1052 -29.56 -8.16 -10.38
C ARG A 1052 -30.39 -8.81 -9.27
N TRP A 1053 -31.11 -9.88 -9.56
CA TRP A 1053 -31.96 -10.58 -8.58
C TRP A 1053 -31.13 -11.14 -7.42
N LEU A 1054 -30.04 -11.88 -7.70
CA LEU A 1054 -29.13 -12.40 -6.66
C LEU A 1054 -28.54 -11.27 -5.80
N CYS A 1055 -28.19 -10.14 -6.42
CA CYS A 1055 -27.66 -8.99 -5.69
C CYS A 1055 -28.73 -8.35 -4.79
N LEU A 1056 -29.96 -8.19 -5.28
CA LEU A 1056 -31.07 -7.67 -4.47
C LEU A 1056 -31.41 -8.60 -3.31
N GLN A 1057 -31.53 -9.91 -3.55
CA GLN A 1057 -31.81 -10.92 -2.52
C GLN A 1057 -30.71 -10.95 -1.43
N ALA A 1058 -29.44 -10.99 -1.84
CA ALA A 1058 -28.31 -11.01 -0.90
C ALA A 1058 -28.21 -9.72 -0.06
N PHE A 1059 -28.52 -8.56 -0.65
CA PHE A 1059 -28.60 -7.31 0.10
C PHE A 1059 -29.86 -7.25 0.98
N TRP A 1060 -31.03 -7.70 0.51
CA TRP A 1060 -32.25 -7.72 1.32
C TRP A 1060 -32.07 -8.58 2.57
N LEU A 1061 -31.55 -9.81 2.41
CA LEU A 1061 -31.28 -10.74 3.51
C LEU A 1061 -30.41 -10.13 4.62
N LYS A 1062 -29.36 -9.36 4.26
CA LYS A 1062 -28.51 -8.70 5.26
C LYS A 1062 -29.09 -7.41 5.82
N LEU A 1063 -29.78 -6.60 5.00
CA LEU A 1063 -30.28 -5.29 5.40
C LEU A 1063 -31.62 -5.37 6.16
N ALA A 1064 -32.45 -6.38 5.91
CA ALA A 1064 -33.72 -6.60 6.62
C ALA A 1064 -33.49 -6.86 8.12
N ARG A 1065 -32.46 -7.65 8.45
CA ARG A 1065 -31.99 -7.90 9.84
C ARG A 1065 -31.51 -6.63 10.58
N HIS A 1066 -31.39 -5.51 9.88
CA HIS A 1066 -30.96 -4.20 10.40
C HIS A 1066 -31.97 -3.09 10.05
N SER A 1067 -33.26 -3.44 10.07
CA SER A 1067 -34.41 -2.60 9.64
C SER A 1067 -34.35 -1.14 10.12
N GLY A 1068 -34.02 -0.89 11.39
CA GLY A 1068 -33.90 0.47 11.96
C GLY A 1068 -32.86 1.38 11.27
N THR A 1069 -31.88 0.80 10.56
CA THR A 1069 -30.92 1.55 9.73
C THR A 1069 -31.36 1.65 8.26
N TYR A 1070 -32.08 0.66 7.75
CA TYR A 1070 -32.31 0.47 6.30
C TYR A 1070 -33.78 0.50 5.82
N ARG A 1071 -34.76 0.78 6.68
CA ARG A 1071 -36.21 0.85 6.32
C ARG A 1071 -36.48 1.64 5.03
N CYS A 1072 -35.75 2.74 4.82
CA CYS A 1072 -35.84 3.58 3.60
C CYS A 1072 -35.25 2.98 2.32
N LEU A 1073 -34.60 1.81 2.38
CA LEU A 1073 -34.14 1.05 1.21
C LEU A 1073 -35.00 -0.20 0.96
N LEU A 1074 -35.50 -0.86 2.01
CA LEU A 1074 -36.11 -2.20 1.91
C LEU A 1074 -37.31 -2.25 0.97
N GLY A 1075 -38.17 -1.23 0.97
CA GLY A 1075 -39.31 -1.16 0.03
C GLY A 1075 -38.87 -1.09 -1.43
N ALA A 1076 -37.89 -0.23 -1.74
CA ALA A 1076 -37.33 -0.10 -3.09
C ALA A 1076 -36.60 -1.38 -3.56
N LEU A 1077 -35.92 -2.09 -2.65
CA LEU A 1077 -35.30 -3.39 -2.95
C LEU A 1077 -36.36 -4.45 -3.27
N ARG A 1078 -37.42 -4.57 -2.45
CA ARG A 1078 -38.53 -5.53 -2.67
C ARG A 1078 -39.29 -5.23 -3.97
N ALA A 1079 -39.59 -3.97 -4.26
CA ALA A 1079 -40.24 -3.57 -5.52
C ALA A 1079 -39.38 -3.89 -6.75
N ALA A 1080 -38.08 -3.61 -6.69
CA ALA A 1080 -37.15 -3.93 -7.78
C ALA A 1080 -36.98 -5.45 -7.97
N GLN A 1081 -37.06 -6.25 -6.90
CA GLN A 1081 -37.02 -7.71 -6.97
C GLN A 1081 -38.31 -8.27 -7.58
N GLY A 1082 -39.49 -7.81 -7.14
CA GLY A 1082 -40.78 -8.21 -7.71
C GLY A 1082 -40.92 -7.89 -9.20
N HIS A 1083 -40.35 -6.77 -9.66
CA HIS A 1083 -40.27 -6.46 -11.10
C HIS A 1083 -39.40 -7.46 -11.88
N LEU A 1084 -38.27 -7.91 -11.31
CA LEU A 1084 -37.43 -8.95 -11.94
C LEU A 1084 -38.10 -10.32 -11.92
N CYS A 1085 -38.89 -10.66 -10.89
CA CYS A 1085 -39.69 -11.89 -10.86
C CYS A 1085 -40.78 -11.94 -11.94
N ARG A 1086 -41.18 -10.80 -12.53
CA ARG A 1086 -42.07 -10.73 -13.70
C ARG A 1086 -41.32 -10.74 -15.04
N GLN A 1087 -39.99 -10.70 -15.03
CA GLN A 1087 -39.14 -10.65 -16.23
C GLN A 1087 -38.32 -11.92 -16.45
N LEU A 1088 -37.96 -12.63 -15.38
CA LEU A 1088 -37.15 -13.85 -15.45
C LEU A 1088 -38.05 -15.08 -15.72
N PRO A 1089 -37.63 -16.02 -16.59
CA PRO A 1089 -38.35 -17.28 -16.80
C PRO A 1089 -38.48 -18.09 -15.50
N ARG A 1090 -39.60 -18.84 -15.34
CA ARG A 1090 -39.87 -19.65 -14.14
C ARG A 1090 -38.72 -20.61 -13.78
N ALA A 1091 -38.16 -21.32 -14.76
CA ALA A 1091 -37.01 -22.21 -14.56
C ALA A 1091 -35.74 -21.46 -14.11
N THR A 1092 -35.51 -20.24 -14.58
CA THR A 1092 -34.42 -19.38 -14.14
C THR A 1092 -34.65 -18.92 -12.70
N LEU A 1093 -35.87 -18.53 -12.32
CA LEU A 1093 -36.20 -18.15 -10.95
C LEU A 1093 -36.00 -19.30 -9.96
N ALA A 1094 -36.49 -20.51 -10.27
CA ALA A 1094 -36.27 -21.68 -9.42
C ALA A 1094 -34.77 -22.00 -9.21
N ALA A 1095 -33.96 -21.87 -10.27
CA ALA A 1095 -32.50 -22.04 -10.17
C ALA A 1095 -31.81 -20.94 -9.34
N LEU A 1096 -32.35 -19.71 -9.36
CA LEU A 1096 -31.85 -18.59 -8.55
C LEU A 1096 -32.26 -18.70 -7.08
N GLU A 1097 -33.45 -19.21 -6.81
CA GLU A 1097 -33.98 -19.44 -5.47
C GLU A 1097 -33.22 -20.59 -4.79
N ALA A 1098 -33.00 -21.72 -5.50
CA ALA A 1098 -32.12 -22.79 -5.05
C ALA A 1098 -30.69 -22.31 -4.79
N ALA A 1099 -30.12 -21.47 -5.67
CA ALA A 1099 -28.80 -20.88 -5.46
C ALA A 1099 -28.73 -19.85 -4.30
N ALA A 1100 -29.89 -19.37 -3.82
CA ALA A 1100 -30.02 -18.42 -2.72
C ALA A 1100 -30.34 -19.05 -1.36
N ASP A 1101 -30.42 -20.39 -1.30
CA ASP A 1101 -30.97 -21.14 -0.17
C ASP A 1101 -30.24 -20.90 1.19
N PRO A 1102 -30.96 -20.80 2.31
CA PRO A 1102 -30.38 -20.61 3.65
C PRO A 1102 -29.51 -21.76 4.18
N SER A 1103 -29.58 -22.97 3.62
CA SER A 1103 -28.69 -24.09 3.93
C SER A 1103 -27.31 -23.89 3.29
N LEU A 1104 -27.27 -23.58 1.98
CA LEU A 1104 -26.06 -23.33 1.21
C LEU A 1104 -25.23 -22.15 1.73
N THR A 1105 -25.81 -21.30 2.56
CA THR A 1105 -25.16 -20.13 3.19
C THR A 1105 -24.99 -20.26 4.73
N ALA A 1106 -24.95 -21.48 5.27
CA ALA A 1106 -24.69 -21.74 6.68
C ALA A 1106 -23.34 -21.17 7.18
N ASP A 1107 -22.32 -21.17 6.34
CA ASP A 1107 -21.02 -20.51 6.55
C ASP A 1107 -21.17 -19.03 6.94
N PHE A 1108 -22.05 -18.29 6.24
CA PHE A 1108 -22.34 -16.88 6.53
C PHE A 1108 -23.05 -16.65 7.88
N LYS A 1109 -23.78 -17.63 8.43
CA LYS A 1109 -24.51 -17.48 9.71
C LYS A 1109 -23.55 -17.22 10.88
N THR A 1110 -22.30 -17.67 10.76
CA THR A 1110 -21.25 -17.54 11.81
C THR A 1110 -20.44 -16.24 11.73
N ILE A 1111 -20.69 -15.38 10.72
CA ILE A 1111 -19.96 -14.12 10.51
C ILE A 1111 -20.56 -13.03 11.40
N LEU A 1112 -19.72 -12.41 12.24
CA LEU A 1112 -20.11 -11.31 13.12
C LEU A 1112 -20.04 -9.96 12.36
N ASP A 1113 -20.72 -8.92 12.84
CA ASP A 1113 -20.66 -7.57 12.23
C ASP A 1113 -19.40 -6.75 12.64
#